data_AF-A0A7G3AK17-F1
#
_entry.id   AF-A0A7G3AK17-F1
#
_cell.length_a   1.000
_cell.length_b   1.000
_cell.length_c   1.000
_cell.angle_alpha   90.00
_cell.angle_beta   90.00
_cell.angle_gamma   90.00
#
_symmetry.space_group_name_H-M   'P 1'
#
loop_
_entity.id
_entity.type
_entity.pdbx_description
1 polymer ?
#
loop_
_entity_poly.entity_id
_entity_poly.type
_entity_poly.pdbx_seq_one_letter_code
_entity_poly.pdbx_strand_id
1 'polypeptide(L)'
;MAKKKSDEQPTEGSGDTEYGEEPNFDDPPGFVDDISDEELLADMMKQKPCATDGVESVIVVDNIPIVGPPRMEKLKSVIEKLFFSFGEVTNVFYPLDDNGNTKGYVFLEYKNPENAEEAVKEMHNHRLDKNYTFAVNLFTDFAKYENIPKEWEPPKAQPYTVQSDLYNFLLEPDAYDQFCVAAETAPSNVQVQFWQNTLPEPTDIEKRDRFTDTFVKWSPQGTYIVTFHKPGVVLWGGTKFVKINKFPHTGTQFVDFSPCEQYLVTYGPTPQGQKIIIWDIRTGQEKRSFISDGVSNLSMFRWSHDDKYVARMDEGAIYIYETPNFYLLDMKSIKVPGIRNFSWSPTDNIIAYWVAETTDVPAKVSLLEIPKKREIRNKNLFNVADCKIHWQQSGDYLCVKVDRFSKLKKDKKDSDVKFLGMFYNFEIFHMRERDIPVDSVEIKDLILAFAWEPIGQKFAIIHGEQTSANVTFYKVQTGQKPSLIKKLEKKVCTHLFWSPRGQFIVLANLTLGVFEFIDTNNYFMVMNTGDHFRASEVEWDPTGRYVVTGVSSWKVKEDNGYYLWNFQGRCQKRVMLKNFVQFLWRPRPASLLTEAEQKNILKELKKYYPQFESKDRMRMTRASKELLEKRAKLREQFNEYRNKRISEWQSQKTRRLQMRNRELIAGIGMTAVKLIERGNSSAINDTVQTNVMGLIYCTREAILSMKERRVAGQVVHISSIMGHKVIMPPPGLDNVHFNVYPATKFAVTALTESLRLEMVRDDIDTDTLDTSDVEEEIVEFLVKEETTILE
;
A
#
# COMPACT_ATOMS: atom_id res chain seq x y z
N MET A 1 -37.02 9.93 55.76
CA MET A 1 -38.21 9.05 55.85
C MET A 1 -38.64 8.66 54.44
N ALA A 2 -38.59 7.37 54.08
CA ALA A 2 -39.45 6.69 53.08
C ALA A 2 -38.88 5.27 52.82
N LYS A 3 -39.75 4.25 52.80
CA LYS A 3 -39.44 2.85 52.39
C LYS A 3 -39.78 2.72 50.87
N LYS A 4 -39.61 1.60 50.12
CA LYS A 4 -39.45 0.16 50.44
C LYS A 4 -39.11 -0.64 49.15
N LYS A 5 -38.40 -1.79 49.26
CA LYS A 5 -38.49 -3.11 48.54
C LYS A 5 -37.08 -3.74 48.48
N SER A 6 -36.74 -4.82 49.20
CA SER A 6 -37.11 -6.26 49.06
C SER A 6 -36.58 -6.88 47.76
N ASP A 7 -35.49 -7.67 47.74
CA ASP A 7 -35.17 -8.98 48.39
C ASP A 7 -35.73 -10.20 47.64
N GLU A 8 -34.82 -11.08 47.19
CA GLU A 8 -35.06 -12.50 46.86
C GLU A 8 -33.71 -13.29 46.94
N GLN A 9 -33.71 -14.44 47.65
CA GLN A 9 -32.66 -15.48 47.68
C GLN A 9 -33.21 -16.76 47.03
N PRO A 10 -32.37 -17.63 46.42
CA PRO A 10 -32.07 -18.98 47.01
C PRO A 10 -30.64 -19.50 46.63
N THR A 11 -30.07 -20.64 47.07
CA THR A 11 -30.31 -21.66 48.14
C THR A 11 -28.98 -22.41 48.41
N GLU A 12 -28.88 -23.17 49.51
CA GLU A 12 -27.77 -24.09 49.82
C GLU A 12 -27.92 -25.49 49.17
N GLY A 13 -26.84 -26.28 49.15
CA GLY A 13 -26.84 -27.72 48.87
C GLY A 13 -25.62 -28.40 49.51
N SER A 14 -25.85 -29.41 50.37
CA SER A 14 -24.85 -30.01 51.27
C SER A 14 -24.18 -31.28 50.72
N GLY A 15 -22.96 -31.56 51.20
CA GLY A 15 -22.28 -32.84 51.04
C GLY A 15 -21.14 -32.99 52.05
N ASP A 16 -21.25 -33.97 52.95
CA ASP A 16 -20.22 -34.27 53.95
C ASP A 16 -19.01 -35.00 53.34
N THR A 17 -17.79 -34.67 53.77
CA THR A 17 -16.65 -35.61 53.74
C THR A 17 -15.63 -35.24 54.84
N GLU A 18 -14.91 -36.23 55.35
CA GLU A 18 -14.15 -36.17 56.60
C GLU A 18 -12.96 -35.19 56.59
N TYR A 19 -12.79 -34.45 57.69
CA TYR A 19 -11.54 -33.75 57.98
C TYR A 19 -10.49 -34.76 58.47
N GLY A 20 -9.46 -35.02 57.64
CA GLY A 20 -8.23 -35.65 58.11
C GLY A 20 -7.42 -34.71 58.99
N GLU A 21 -6.60 -35.26 59.89
CA GLU A 21 -5.71 -34.49 60.76
C GLU A 21 -4.75 -33.61 59.94
N GLU A 22 -4.53 -32.36 60.38
CA GLU A 22 -3.54 -31.47 59.78
C GLU A 22 -2.13 -32.07 59.95
N PRO A 23 -1.26 -32.06 58.93
CA PRO A 23 0.07 -32.62 59.04
C PRO A 23 0.92 -31.80 60.02
N ASN A 24 1.70 -32.48 60.87
CA ASN A 24 2.69 -31.80 61.70
C ASN A 24 3.85 -31.30 60.81
N PHE A 25 4.18 -30.02 60.93
CA PHE A 25 5.26 -29.34 60.21
C PHE A 25 6.55 -29.18 61.02
N ASP A 26 6.64 -29.77 62.22
CA ASP A 26 7.89 -29.79 63.00
C ASP A 26 8.98 -30.61 62.28
N ASP A 27 10.15 -30.01 62.06
CA ASP A 27 11.28 -30.68 61.43
C ASP A 27 11.84 -31.84 62.29
N PRO A 28 12.35 -32.93 61.68
CA PRO A 28 12.90 -34.05 62.42
C PRO A 28 14.09 -33.66 63.31
N PRO A 29 14.24 -34.23 64.52
CA PRO A 29 15.36 -33.94 65.41
C PRO A 29 16.69 -34.37 64.78
N GLY A 30 17.47 -33.40 64.30
CA GLY A 30 18.70 -33.60 63.54
C GLY A 30 18.66 -33.01 62.12
N PHE A 31 17.58 -32.36 61.72
CA PHE A 31 17.54 -31.52 60.51
C PHE A 31 18.55 -30.36 60.64
N VAL A 32 19.24 -30.05 59.55
CA VAL A 32 20.19 -28.94 59.43
C VAL A 32 19.79 -28.20 58.17
N ASP A 33 19.45 -26.92 58.28
CA ASP A 33 19.10 -26.10 57.12
C ASP A 33 20.29 -25.99 56.15
N ASP A 34 20.03 -26.30 54.88
CA ASP A 34 20.98 -26.09 53.77
C ASP A 34 21.10 -24.60 53.37
N ILE A 35 20.36 -23.71 54.04
CA ILE A 35 20.31 -22.26 53.80
C ILE A 35 21.12 -21.56 54.89
N SER A 36 22.11 -20.75 54.50
CA SER A 36 22.94 -20.04 55.48
C SER A 36 22.18 -18.91 56.19
N ASP A 37 22.53 -18.62 57.45
CA ASP A 37 21.98 -17.50 58.22
C ASP A 37 22.07 -16.15 57.48
N GLU A 38 23.06 -15.99 56.58
CA GLU A 38 23.23 -14.79 55.74
C GLU A 38 22.16 -14.64 54.65
N GLU A 39 21.64 -15.73 54.09
CA GLU A 39 20.51 -15.69 53.13
C GLU A 39 19.18 -15.40 53.83
N LEU A 40 18.96 -15.99 55.01
CA LEU A 40 17.78 -15.70 55.85
C LEU A 40 17.77 -14.23 56.34
N LEU A 41 18.95 -13.67 56.62
CA LEU A 41 19.11 -12.25 56.94
C LEU A 41 18.70 -11.31 55.79
N ALA A 42 18.82 -11.73 54.52
CA ALA A 42 18.54 -10.87 53.37
C ALA A 42 17.05 -10.52 53.24
N ASP A 43 16.13 -11.45 53.49
CA ASP A 43 14.69 -11.19 53.42
C ASP A 43 14.17 -10.43 54.64
N MET A 44 14.77 -10.63 55.83
CA MET A 44 14.52 -9.75 56.98
C MET A 44 15.06 -8.32 56.76
N MET A 45 16.16 -8.15 56.00
CA MET A 45 16.67 -6.83 55.62
C MET A 45 15.74 -6.13 54.61
N LYS A 46 15.12 -6.85 53.66
CA LYS A 46 14.11 -6.29 52.74
C LYS A 46 12.84 -5.80 53.44
N GLN A 47 12.45 -6.42 54.55
CA GLN A 47 11.26 -6.02 55.32
C GLN A 47 11.51 -4.86 56.30
N LYS A 48 12.75 -4.41 56.49
CA LYS A 48 13.00 -3.13 57.17
C LYS A 48 12.58 -1.98 56.26
N PRO A 49 11.75 -1.03 56.73
CA PRO A 49 11.51 0.19 55.96
C PRO A 49 12.85 0.93 55.79
N CYS A 50 13.24 1.17 54.54
CA CYS A 50 14.43 1.95 54.24
C CYS A 50 14.12 3.42 54.51
N ALA A 51 15.07 4.18 55.07
CA ALA A 51 14.87 5.61 55.38
C ALA A 51 14.78 6.51 54.14
N THR A 52 14.72 5.93 52.94
CA THR A 52 14.72 6.59 51.63
C THR A 52 13.36 6.55 50.91
N ASP A 53 12.34 5.88 51.46
CA ASP A 53 11.02 5.79 50.82
C ASP A 53 10.28 7.13 50.93
N GLY A 54 10.59 8.02 49.98
CA GLY A 54 10.10 9.40 49.90
C GLY A 54 10.92 10.32 48.97
N VAL A 55 12.19 10.02 48.70
CA VAL A 55 13.05 10.92 47.86
C VAL A 55 12.64 10.98 46.37
N GLU A 56 11.84 10.04 45.87
CA GLU A 56 11.32 10.08 44.49
C GLU A 56 10.33 11.24 44.26
N SER A 57 9.65 11.71 45.31
CA SER A 57 8.72 12.84 45.23
C SER A 57 9.39 14.20 45.46
N VAL A 58 10.71 14.24 45.68
CA VAL A 58 11.47 15.46 45.96
C VAL A 58 12.21 15.93 44.69
N ILE A 59 11.97 17.18 44.30
CA ILE A 59 12.75 17.85 43.24
C ILE A 59 13.70 18.89 43.84
N VAL A 60 14.83 19.09 43.17
CA VAL A 60 15.78 20.15 43.46
C VAL A 60 15.71 21.17 42.32
N VAL A 61 15.34 22.41 42.65
CA VAL A 61 15.36 23.53 41.70
C VAL A 61 16.58 24.39 42.01
N ASP A 62 17.57 24.33 41.13
CA ASP A 62 18.82 25.09 41.20
C ASP A 62 18.78 26.35 40.30
N ASN A 63 19.70 27.28 40.55
CA ASN A 63 19.77 28.64 39.97
C ASN A 63 18.57 29.56 40.31
N ILE A 64 17.99 29.44 41.51
CA ILE A 64 17.05 30.44 42.03
C ILE A 64 17.79 31.71 42.50
N PRO A 65 17.17 32.91 42.43
CA PRO A 65 17.79 34.14 42.91
C PRO A 65 18.24 34.10 44.38
N ILE A 66 19.50 34.50 44.62
CA ILE A 66 20.06 34.71 45.97
C ILE A 66 19.44 36.00 46.54
N VAL A 67 18.62 35.87 47.59
CA VAL A 67 17.90 36.99 48.22
C VAL A 67 18.03 36.95 49.74
N GLY A 68 18.14 38.13 50.34
CA GLY A 68 18.07 38.30 51.79
C GLY A 68 16.64 38.38 52.33
N PRO A 69 16.47 38.44 53.67
CA PRO A 69 15.17 38.33 54.34
C PRO A 69 14.04 39.20 53.78
N PRO A 70 14.20 40.52 53.50
CA PRO A 70 13.08 41.37 53.05
C PRO A 70 12.62 41.11 51.60
N ARG A 71 13.27 40.22 50.85
CA ARG A 71 12.86 39.81 49.50
C ARG A 71 12.47 38.33 49.41
N MET A 72 12.63 37.57 50.50
CA MET A 72 12.40 36.13 50.53
C MET A 72 10.92 35.78 50.29
N GLU A 73 9.97 36.48 50.93
CA GLU A 73 8.53 36.23 50.73
C GLU A 73 8.08 36.40 49.27
N LYS A 74 8.66 37.38 48.55
CA LYS A 74 8.38 37.60 47.12
C LYS A 74 8.92 36.46 46.26
N LEU A 75 10.10 35.93 46.59
CA LEU A 75 10.67 34.78 45.89
C LEU A 75 9.83 33.52 46.12
N LYS A 76 9.41 33.28 47.38
CA LYS A 76 8.51 32.17 47.75
C LYS A 76 7.23 32.18 46.92
N SER A 77 6.51 33.31 46.92
CA SER A 77 5.26 33.46 46.17
C SER A 77 5.40 33.23 44.66
N VAL A 78 6.55 33.57 44.07
CA VAL A 78 6.81 33.31 42.63
C VAL A 78 7.08 31.83 42.37
N ILE A 79 7.89 31.17 43.20
CA ILE A 79 8.21 29.74 43.05
C ILE A 79 6.97 28.88 43.33
N GLU A 80 6.25 29.13 44.43
CA GLU A 80 5.00 28.45 44.75
C GLU A 80 3.99 28.54 43.60
N LYS A 81 3.80 29.75 43.02
CA LYS A 81 2.89 29.93 41.88
C LYS A 81 3.31 29.15 40.61
N LEU A 82 4.61 28.96 40.39
CA LEU A 82 5.14 28.23 39.23
C LEU A 82 5.14 26.71 39.42
N PHE A 83 5.31 26.22 40.64
CA PHE A 83 5.42 24.78 40.91
C PHE A 83 4.12 24.14 41.41
N PHE A 84 3.18 24.92 41.96
CA PHE A 84 1.86 24.41 42.39
C PHE A 84 0.91 24.14 41.20
N SER A 85 1.24 24.55 39.98
CA SER A 85 0.48 24.18 38.77
C SER A 85 0.59 22.71 38.41
N PHE A 86 1.68 22.04 38.82
CA PHE A 86 1.95 20.63 38.52
C PHE A 86 1.41 19.66 39.58
N GLY A 87 1.05 20.15 40.77
CA GLY A 87 0.48 19.29 41.81
C GLY A 87 0.49 19.90 43.21
N GLU A 88 -0.12 19.16 44.15
CA GLU A 88 -0.10 19.48 45.58
C GLU A 88 1.31 19.25 46.14
N VAL A 89 1.93 20.32 46.65
CA VAL A 89 3.27 20.31 47.27
C VAL A 89 3.10 20.18 48.79
N THR A 90 3.67 19.12 49.35
CA THR A 90 3.63 18.77 50.77
C THR A 90 4.57 19.65 51.58
N ASN A 91 5.77 19.92 51.06
CA ASN A 91 6.83 20.61 51.80
C ASN A 91 7.71 21.45 50.86
N VAL A 92 8.20 22.57 51.39
CA VAL A 92 9.05 23.51 50.65
C VAL A 92 10.18 23.98 51.55
N PHE A 93 11.41 23.58 51.24
CA PHE A 93 12.58 23.93 52.03
C PHE A 93 13.53 24.85 51.25
N TYR A 94 13.81 26.02 51.83
CA TYR A 94 14.74 27.03 51.31
C TYR A 94 16.01 27.07 52.19
N PRO A 95 17.12 26.46 51.76
CA PRO A 95 18.39 26.53 52.47
C PRO A 95 18.91 27.96 52.55
N LEU A 96 19.27 28.37 53.77
CA LEU A 96 19.84 29.68 54.06
C LEU A 96 21.33 29.60 54.38
N ASP A 97 22.05 30.65 54.03
CA ASP A 97 23.46 30.88 54.33
C ASP A 97 23.64 31.56 55.69
N ASP A 98 24.87 31.57 56.22
CA ASP A 98 25.18 32.10 57.56
C ASP A 98 24.80 33.59 57.72
N ASN A 99 24.65 34.30 56.60
CA ASN A 99 24.20 35.69 56.52
C ASN A 99 22.67 35.86 56.32
N GLY A 100 21.88 34.79 56.37
CA GLY A 100 20.42 34.80 56.18
C GLY A 100 19.92 34.93 54.74
N ASN A 101 20.80 34.74 53.75
CA ASN A 101 20.45 34.77 52.32
C ASN A 101 20.13 33.35 51.79
N THR A 102 19.30 33.23 50.75
CA THR A 102 19.03 31.92 50.09
C THR A 102 20.28 31.39 49.35
N LYS A 103 20.56 30.09 49.46
CA LYS A 103 21.76 29.45 48.86
C LYS A 103 21.71 29.20 47.35
N GLY A 104 20.70 29.69 46.65
CA GLY A 104 20.56 29.55 45.19
C GLY A 104 19.83 28.29 44.71
N TYR A 105 19.38 27.42 45.62
CA TYR A 105 18.55 26.25 45.33
C TYR A 105 17.39 26.11 46.33
N VAL A 106 16.35 25.35 45.97
CA VAL A 106 15.18 25.02 46.82
C VAL A 106 14.79 23.55 46.62
N PHE A 107 14.33 22.90 47.69
CA PHE A 107 13.73 21.56 47.63
C PHE A 107 12.20 21.68 47.68
N LEU A 108 11.52 20.99 46.77
CA LEU A 108 10.06 20.90 46.71
C LEU A 108 9.67 19.42 46.78
N GLU A 109 8.81 19.08 47.73
CA GLU A 109 8.30 17.71 47.95
C GLU A 109 6.84 17.65 47.48
N TYR A 110 6.58 16.90 46.41
CA TYR A 110 5.21 16.64 45.94
C TYR A 110 4.57 15.49 46.73
N LYS A 111 3.24 15.42 46.69
CA LYS A 111 2.48 14.31 47.25
C LYS A 111 2.58 13.01 46.44
N ASN A 112 2.79 13.12 45.12
CA ASN A 112 2.94 12.00 44.19
C ASN A 112 4.26 12.15 43.41
N PRO A 113 5.01 11.05 43.14
CA PRO A 113 6.25 11.11 42.39
C PRO A 113 6.04 11.42 40.89
N GLU A 114 4.90 11.06 40.31
CA GLU A 114 4.57 11.39 38.90
C GLU A 114 4.58 12.91 38.65
N ASN A 115 4.05 13.70 39.60
CA ASN A 115 4.03 15.16 39.53
C ASN A 115 5.45 15.75 39.61
N ALA A 116 6.36 15.10 40.35
CA ALA A 116 7.76 15.49 40.45
C ALA A 116 8.48 15.27 39.11
N GLU A 117 8.24 14.14 38.43
CA GLU A 117 8.76 13.90 37.08
C GLU A 117 8.22 14.90 36.05
N GLU A 118 6.93 15.22 36.09
CA GLU A 118 6.30 16.15 35.15
C GLU A 118 6.85 17.58 35.34
N ALA A 119 6.96 18.03 36.59
CA ALA A 119 7.58 19.31 36.92
C ALA A 119 9.04 19.39 36.45
N VAL A 120 9.84 18.32 36.57
CA VAL A 120 11.21 18.26 36.04
C VAL A 120 11.21 18.38 34.52
N LYS A 121 10.34 17.63 33.81
CA LYS A 121 10.27 17.63 32.34
C LYS A 121 9.88 18.99 31.75
N GLU A 122 8.97 19.73 32.38
CA GLU A 122 8.53 21.05 31.89
C GLU A 122 9.40 22.23 32.36
N MET A 123 9.90 22.21 33.60
CA MET A 123 10.57 23.38 34.21
C MET A 123 12.10 23.36 34.08
N HIS A 124 12.72 22.24 33.69
CA HIS A 124 14.15 22.17 33.43
C HIS A 124 14.53 23.05 32.21
N ASN A 125 15.51 23.94 32.37
CA ASN A 125 15.87 25.03 31.44
C ASN A 125 14.82 26.15 31.27
N HIS A 126 13.80 26.24 32.13
CA HIS A 126 12.86 27.35 32.10
C HIS A 126 13.52 28.68 32.55
N ARG A 127 13.31 29.76 31.80
CA ARG A 127 13.91 31.08 32.08
C ARG A 127 12.99 31.95 32.92
N LEU A 128 13.41 32.26 34.14
CA LEU A 128 12.72 33.21 35.02
C LEU A 128 12.99 34.67 34.61
N ASP A 129 14.23 34.98 34.24
CA ASP A 129 14.67 36.30 33.75
C ASP A 129 15.93 36.10 32.86
N LYS A 130 16.47 37.17 32.26
CA LYS A 130 17.67 37.16 31.41
C LYS A 130 18.90 36.50 32.05
N ASN A 131 18.99 36.53 33.38
CA ASN A 131 20.15 36.04 34.14
C ASN A 131 19.88 34.71 34.88
N TYR A 132 18.62 34.26 35.00
CA TYR A 132 18.25 33.11 35.83
C TYR A 132 17.45 32.10 35.00
N THR A 133 18.02 30.91 34.83
CA THR A 133 17.41 29.76 34.15
C THR A 133 17.40 28.60 35.13
N PHE A 134 16.23 28.04 35.43
CA PHE A 134 16.11 26.95 36.39
C PHE A 134 16.75 25.67 35.87
N ALA A 135 17.53 25.02 36.72
CA ALA A 135 17.97 23.65 36.53
C ALA A 135 17.19 22.78 37.53
N VAL A 136 16.16 22.08 37.05
CA VAL A 136 15.32 21.21 37.89
C VAL A 136 15.77 19.77 37.70
N ASN A 137 16.06 19.06 38.78
CA ASN A 137 16.45 17.65 38.77
C ASN A 137 15.66 16.88 39.84
N LEU A 138 15.50 15.57 39.68
CA LEU A 138 14.97 14.72 40.75
C LEU A 138 16.03 14.59 41.84
N PHE A 139 15.63 14.50 43.11
CA PHE A 139 16.60 14.25 44.17
C PHE A 139 17.34 12.93 43.94
N THR A 140 16.64 11.89 43.49
CA THR A 140 17.21 10.57 43.15
C THR A 140 18.25 10.57 42.02
N ASP A 141 18.39 11.67 41.25
CA ASP A 141 19.44 11.77 40.23
C ASP A 141 20.86 11.75 40.82
N PHE A 142 21.06 12.03 42.13
CA PHE A 142 22.38 11.90 42.77
C PHE A 142 22.96 10.48 42.57
N ALA A 143 22.11 9.45 42.67
CA ALA A 143 22.52 8.06 42.52
C ALA A 143 22.95 7.73 41.08
N LYS A 144 22.47 8.46 40.07
CA LYS A 144 22.94 8.31 38.68
C LYS A 144 24.35 8.84 38.50
N TYR A 145 24.72 9.92 39.20
CA TYR A 145 26.06 10.49 39.18
C TYR A 145 27.06 9.72 40.04
N GLU A 146 26.61 9.19 41.18
CA GLU A 146 27.42 8.35 42.08
C GLU A 146 27.78 6.99 41.44
N ASN A 147 26.86 6.41 40.66
CA ASN A 147 27.05 5.13 39.96
C ASN A 147 27.62 5.25 38.53
N ILE A 148 28.21 6.39 38.14
CA ILE A 148 28.93 6.47 36.85
C ILE A 148 30.18 5.59 36.93
N PRO A 149 30.37 4.61 36.02
CA PRO A 149 31.60 3.82 35.97
C PRO A 149 32.80 4.75 35.77
N LYS A 150 33.80 4.65 36.68
CA LYS A 150 35.02 5.47 36.61
C LYS A 150 35.87 5.18 35.36
N GLU A 151 35.66 4.02 34.74
CA GLU A 151 36.28 3.62 33.48
C GLU A 151 35.23 3.63 32.37
N TRP A 152 35.50 4.42 31.32
CA TRP A 152 34.65 4.45 30.13
C TRP A 152 34.95 3.23 29.25
N GLU A 153 34.03 2.28 29.18
CA GLU A 153 34.08 1.24 28.15
C GLU A 153 33.56 1.79 26.81
N PRO A 154 34.33 1.68 25.70
CA PRO A 154 33.79 1.97 24.38
C PRO A 154 32.62 1.01 24.09
N PRO A 155 31.47 1.50 23.58
CA PRO A 155 30.33 0.64 23.31
C PRO A 155 30.72 -0.47 22.33
N LYS A 156 30.49 -1.72 22.73
CA LYS A 156 30.80 -2.90 21.92
C LYS A 156 30.09 -2.79 20.58
N ALA A 157 30.85 -2.82 19.49
CA ALA A 157 30.29 -2.76 18.15
C ALA A 157 29.27 -3.90 17.98
N GLN A 158 28.06 -3.55 17.52
CA GLN A 158 27.00 -4.54 17.32
C GLN A 158 27.50 -5.64 16.37
N PRO A 159 27.28 -6.94 16.68
CA PRO A 159 27.74 -8.03 15.84
C PRO A 159 27.12 -7.91 14.44
N TYR A 160 27.98 -7.87 13.42
CA TYR A 160 27.54 -7.72 12.03
C TYR A 160 26.73 -8.94 11.60
N THR A 161 25.41 -8.77 11.47
CA THR A 161 24.55 -9.74 10.80
C THR A 161 24.85 -9.70 9.31
N VAL A 162 25.25 -10.84 8.74
CA VAL A 162 25.47 -10.98 7.30
C VAL A 162 24.14 -10.71 6.59
N GLN A 163 24.04 -9.54 5.96
CA GLN A 163 22.88 -9.19 5.16
C GLN A 163 22.85 -10.10 3.93
N SER A 164 21.68 -10.63 3.59
CA SER A 164 21.48 -11.35 2.34
C SER A 164 21.84 -10.46 1.16
N ASP A 165 22.56 -10.98 0.17
CA ASP A 165 23.00 -10.21 -0.99
C ASP A 165 21.84 -9.43 -1.64
N LEU A 166 21.92 -8.10 -1.54
CA LEU A 166 20.93 -7.16 -2.03
C LEU A 166 20.95 -7.07 -3.56
N TYR A 167 22.08 -7.37 -4.18
CA TYR A 167 22.35 -7.22 -5.61
C TYR A 167 22.29 -8.53 -6.39
N ASN A 168 21.91 -9.64 -5.76
CA ASN A 168 21.84 -10.96 -6.39
C ASN A 168 21.00 -10.97 -7.70
N PHE A 169 19.96 -10.13 -7.79
CA PHE A 169 19.15 -9.96 -9.00
C PHE A 169 19.93 -9.43 -10.23
N LEU A 170 21.12 -8.85 -10.03
CA LEU A 170 22.04 -8.41 -11.08
C LEU A 170 23.01 -9.53 -11.51
N LEU A 171 23.21 -10.55 -10.68
CA LEU A 171 24.07 -11.71 -10.96
C LEU A 171 23.37 -12.77 -11.83
N GLU A 172 22.06 -12.65 -12.02
CA GLU A 172 21.26 -13.52 -12.88
C GLU A 172 21.83 -13.58 -14.32
N PRO A 173 22.31 -14.75 -14.79
CA PRO A 173 23.15 -14.86 -15.99
C PRO A 173 22.41 -14.53 -17.30
N ASP A 174 21.08 -14.57 -17.28
CA ASP A 174 20.21 -14.24 -18.40
C ASP A 174 19.59 -12.84 -18.30
N ALA A 175 19.89 -12.10 -17.22
CA ALA A 175 19.43 -10.73 -16.98
C ALA A 175 17.91 -10.56 -17.16
N TYR A 176 17.12 -11.53 -16.69
CA TYR A 176 15.65 -11.45 -16.67
C TYR A 176 15.17 -10.33 -15.74
N ASP A 177 14.25 -9.51 -16.23
CA ASP A 177 13.72 -8.40 -15.46
C ASP A 177 12.69 -8.90 -14.45
N GLN A 178 12.73 -8.31 -13.25
CA GLN A 178 11.82 -8.63 -12.16
C GLN A 178 10.74 -7.57 -12.06
N PHE A 179 9.56 -7.93 -11.59
CA PHE A 179 8.45 -7.01 -11.34
C PHE A 179 7.66 -7.43 -10.11
N CYS A 180 6.97 -6.48 -9.48
CA CYS A 180 5.99 -6.77 -8.45
C CYS A 180 4.58 -6.44 -8.93
N VAL A 181 3.62 -7.29 -8.56
CA VAL A 181 2.19 -7.09 -8.77
C VAL A 181 1.52 -6.97 -7.41
N ALA A 182 0.78 -5.89 -7.20
CA ALA A 182 0.01 -5.68 -5.98
C ALA A 182 -1.49 -5.83 -6.26
N ALA A 183 -2.19 -6.60 -5.42
CA ALA A 183 -3.63 -6.82 -5.53
C ALA A 183 -4.28 -6.80 -4.14
N GLU A 184 -5.41 -6.11 -4.01
CA GLU A 184 -6.12 -5.95 -2.73
C GLU A 184 -7.00 -7.18 -2.45
N THR A 185 -6.63 -7.95 -1.43
CA THR A 185 -7.36 -9.17 -1.06
C THR A 185 -8.56 -8.86 -0.17
N ALA A 186 -8.42 -7.89 0.72
CA ALA A 186 -9.49 -7.31 1.53
C ALA A 186 -9.20 -5.81 1.75
N PRO A 187 -10.17 -4.99 2.20
CA PRO A 187 -9.95 -3.57 2.44
C PRO A 187 -8.70 -3.31 3.30
N SER A 188 -7.80 -2.46 2.81
CA SER A 188 -6.50 -2.16 3.46
C SER A 188 -5.59 -3.38 3.69
N ASN A 189 -5.75 -4.45 2.89
CA ASN A 189 -4.93 -5.66 2.94
C ASN A 189 -4.46 -6.02 1.52
N VAL A 190 -3.29 -5.51 1.15
CA VAL A 190 -2.71 -5.71 -0.17
C VAL A 190 -1.70 -6.86 -0.15
N GLN A 191 -1.96 -7.85 -1.00
CA GLN A 191 -1.04 -8.93 -1.32
C GLN A 191 -0.06 -8.43 -2.38
N VAL A 192 1.22 -8.78 -2.23
CA VAL A 192 2.26 -8.47 -3.23
C VAL A 192 2.92 -9.76 -3.69
N GLN A 193 3.05 -9.91 -5.00
CA GLN A 193 3.68 -11.04 -5.67
C GLN A 193 4.90 -10.54 -6.45
N PHE A 194 6.05 -11.18 -6.26
CA PHE A 194 7.30 -10.86 -6.93
C PHE A 194 7.60 -11.90 -8.00
N TRP A 195 7.73 -11.45 -9.24
CA TRP A 195 7.87 -12.30 -10.41
C TRP A 195 9.19 -12.03 -11.14
N GLN A 196 9.79 -13.08 -11.69
CA GLN A 196 10.88 -12.98 -12.66
C GLN A 196 10.30 -13.23 -14.06
N ASN A 197 10.59 -12.35 -15.02
CA ASN A 197 10.05 -12.43 -16.39
C ASN A 197 10.79 -13.48 -17.25
N THR A 198 10.85 -14.72 -16.76
CA THR A 198 11.44 -15.88 -17.45
C THR A 198 10.60 -16.31 -18.66
N LEU A 199 11.26 -16.91 -19.65
CA LEU A 199 10.60 -17.52 -20.82
C LEU A 199 10.53 -19.06 -20.63
N PRO A 200 9.40 -19.73 -20.94
CA PRO A 200 8.21 -19.20 -21.62
C PRO A 200 7.12 -18.61 -20.71
N GLU A 201 7.06 -19.01 -19.44
CA GLU A 201 6.12 -18.47 -18.44
C GLU A 201 6.96 -17.82 -17.31
N PRO A 202 6.51 -16.67 -16.75
CA PRO A 202 7.22 -15.99 -15.66
C PRO A 202 7.19 -16.85 -14.40
N THR A 203 8.28 -16.85 -13.65
CA THR A 203 8.45 -17.61 -12.41
C THR A 203 8.09 -16.74 -11.21
N ASP A 204 7.37 -17.33 -10.26
CA ASP A 204 7.06 -16.70 -8.97
C ASP A 204 8.29 -16.83 -8.06
N ILE A 205 8.78 -15.70 -7.55
CA ILE A 205 9.93 -15.63 -6.63
C ILE A 205 9.42 -15.74 -5.19
N GLU A 206 8.46 -14.88 -4.86
CA GLU A 206 7.88 -14.81 -3.53
C GLU A 206 6.51 -14.13 -3.57
N LYS A 207 5.56 -14.69 -2.83
CA LYS A 207 4.23 -14.15 -2.63
C LYS A 207 4.01 -13.86 -1.15
N ARG A 208 3.55 -12.65 -0.82
CA ARG A 208 3.21 -12.25 0.56
C ARG A 208 1.82 -11.66 0.67
N ASP A 209 1.03 -12.30 1.52
CA ASP A 209 -0.28 -11.81 1.94
C ASP A 209 -0.13 -10.73 3.01
N ARG A 210 -0.98 -9.70 2.97
CA ARG A 210 -0.95 -8.53 3.88
C ARG A 210 0.43 -7.87 3.99
N PHE A 211 1.12 -7.72 2.86
CA PHE A 211 2.48 -7.16 2.82
C PHE A 211 2.51 -5.64 3.02
N THR A 212 1.45 -4.94 2.63
CA THR A 212 1.29 -3.49 2.78
C THR A 212 -0.18 -3.13 3.01
N ASP A 213 -0.45 -2.01 3.69
CA ASP A 213 -1.81 -1.53 3.96
C ASP A 213 -2.40 -0.80 2.73
N THR A 214 -1.55 -0.18 1.90
CA THR A 214 -1.98 0.68 0.77
C THR A 214 -1.31 0.31 -0.57
N PHE A 215 0.00 0.51 -0.71
CA PHE A 215 0.77 0.19 -1.92
C PHE A 215 2.24 -0.06 -1.59
N VAL A 216 3.06 -0.32 -2.62
CA VAL A 216 4.53 -0.47 -2.48
C VAL A 216 5.27 0.46 -3.43
N LYS A 217 6.48 0.88 -3.06
CA LYS A 217 7.37 1.68 -3.93
C LYS A 217 8.76 1.06 -3.93
N TRP A 218 9.33 0.84 -5.13
CA TRP A 218 10.74 0.46 -5.27
C TRP A 218 11.65 1.66 -4.99
N SER A 219 12.85 1.37 -4.48
CA SER A 219 13.95 2.34 -4.44
C SER A 219 14.52 2.58 -5.85
N PRO A 220 15.15 3.73 -6.15
CA PRO A 220 15.59 4.11 -7.50
C PRO A 220 16.48 3.11 -8.25
N GLN A 221 17.28 2.31 -7.54
CA GLN A 221 18.15 1.26 -8.11
C GLN A 221 17.54 -0.14 -7.98
N GLY A 222 16.37 -0.27 -7.35
CA GLY A 222 15.68 -1.54 -7.12
C GLY A 222 16.30 -2.41 -6.04
N THR A 223 17.25 -1.91 -5.25
CA THR A 223 17.86 -2.64 -4.11
C THR A 223 16.82 -2.98 -3.04
N TYR A 224 15.90 -2.04 -2.79
CA TYR A 224 14.91 -2.11 -1.72
C TYR A 224 13.48 -1.91 -2.22
N ILE A 225 12.52 -2.44 -1.47
CA ILE A 225 11.11 -2.11 -1.60
C ILE A 225 10.56 -1.58 -0.29
N VAL A 226 9.70 -0.57 -0.38
CA VAL A 226 9.01 0.06 0.75
C VAL A 226 7.56 -0.41 0.82
N THR A 227 7.12 -0.77 2.03
CA THR A 227 5.70 -0.99 2.38
C THR A 227 5.21 0.11 3.32
N PHE A 228 3.92 0.41 3.24
CA PHE A 228 3.25 1.45 3.99
C PHE A 228 2.32 0.80 5.01
N HIS A 229 2.46 1.18 6.27
CA HIS A 229 1.58 0.72 7.34
C HIS A 229 1.14 1.90 8.21
N LYS A 230 0.01 1.77 8.90
CA LYS A 230 -0.49 2.79 9.85
C LYS A 230 0.57 3.35 10.83
N PRO A 231 1.42 2.55 11.51
CA PRO A 231 2.45 3.07 12.42
C PRO A 231 3.70 3.63 11.73
N GLY A 232 3.90 3.40 10.42
CA GLY A 232 5.11 3.82 9.73
C GLY A 232 5.47 2.97 8.51
N VAL A 233 6.69 3.16 8.03
CA VAL A 233 7.20 2.59 6.79
C VAL A 233 8.19 1.48 7.08
N VAL A 234 8.16 0.39 6.31
CA VAL A 234 9.12 -0.71 6.45
C VAL A 234 9.89 -0.90 5.14
N LEU A 235 11.20 -1.07 5.25
CA LEU A 235 12.12 -1.28 4.16
C LEU A 235 12.53 -2.75 4.10
N TRP A 236 12.40 -3.36 2.92
CA TRP A 236 12.67 -4.76 2.68
C TRP A 236 13.67 -4.92 1.53
N GLY A 237 14.49 -5.96 1.54
CA GLY A 237 15.45 -6.24 0.47
C GLY A 237 16.02 -7.66 0.52
N GLY A 238 16.99 -7.93 -0.37
CA GLY A 238 17.48 -9.28 -0.64
C GLY A 238 16.49 -10.14 -1.44
N THR A 239 16.85 -11.39 -1.71
CA THR A 239 16.05 -12.29 -2.57
C THR A 239 14.72 -12.74 -1.97
N LYS A 240 14.66 -12.87 -0.65
CA LYS A 240 13.45 -13.23 0.12
C LYS A 240 12.83 -12.03 0.84
N PHE A 241 13.01 -10.82 0.28
CA PHE A 241 12.49 -9.55 0.80
C PHE A 241 12.46 -9.49 2.33
N VAL A 242 13.61 -9.62 3.00
CA VAL A 242 13.69 -9.62 4.46
C VAL A 242 13.59 -8.19 4.97
N LYS A 243 13.02 -7.99 6.17
CA LYS A 243 12.97 -6.66 6.81
C LYS A 243 14.39 -6.19 7.10
N ILE A 244 14.78 -5.06 6.52
CA ILE A 244 16.09 -4.43 6.74
C ILE A 244 15.95 -3.35 7.80
N ASN A 245 14.97 -2.46 7.65
CA ASN A 245 14.79 -1.33 8.57
C ASN A 245 13.32 -0.93 8.72
N LYS A 246 13.00 -0.19 9.79
CA LYS A 246 11.67 0.34 10.07
C LYS A 246 11.77 1.82 10.42
N PHE A 247 10.90 2.64 9.83
CA PHE A 247 10.88 4.09 10.02
C PHE A 247 9.54 4.47 10.69
N PRO A 248 9.53 4.76 12.01
CA PRO A 248 8.31 5.09 12.74
C PRO A 248 7.81 6.48 12.37
N HIS A 249 6.80 6.54 11.52
CA HIS A 249 6.14 7.78 11.11
C HIS A 249 4.66 7.50 10.82
N THR A 250 3.84 7.62 11.87
CA THR A 250 2.41 7.34 11.86
C THR A 250 1.70 8.10 10.74
N GLY A 251 0.86 7.38 9.97
CA GLY A 251 0.05 7.98 8.91
C GLY A 251 0.82 8.41 7.66
N THR A 252 2.07 7.96 7.45
CA THR A 252 2.84 8.28 6.22
C THR A 252 2.04 7.97 4.96
N GLN A 253 1.85 8.99 4.11
CA GLN A 253 1.11 8.90 2.85
C GLN A 253 2.04 8.70 1.65
N PHE A 254 3.21 9.34 1.68
CA PHE A 254 4.18 9.30 0.59
C PHE A 254 5.60 9.10 1.11
N VAL A 255 6.40 8.44 0.28
CA VAL A 255 7.82 8.17 0.53
C VAL A 255 8.60 8.55 -0.71
N ASP A 256 9.75 9.19 -0.51
CA ASP A 256 10.71 9.47 -1.57
C ASP A 256 12.11 9.03 -1.17
N PHE A 257 12.93 8.67 -2.16
CA PHE A 257 14.28 8.17 -1.96
C PHE A 257 15.29 9.16 -2.53
N SER A 258 16.49 9.20 -1.94
CA SER A 258 17.63 9.81 -2.61
C SER A 258 18.09 8.91 -3.80
N PRO A 259 18.53 9.47 -4.94
CA PRO A 259 18.99 8.73 -6.12
C PRO A 259 20.03 7.61 -5.88
N CYS A 260 20.94 7.78 -4.91
CA CYS A 260 21.92 6.78 -4.51
C CYS A 260 21.51 5.93 -3.29
N GLU A 261 20.23 5.96 -2.89
CA GLU A 261 19.63 5.11 -1.86
C GLU A 261 20.26 5.23 -0.45
N GLN A 262 20.87 6.38 -0.15
CA GLN A 262 21.41 6.67 1.17
C GLN A 262 20.34 7.16 2.16
N TYR A 263 19.34 7.89 1.68
CA TYR A 263 18.33 8.56 2.51
C TYR A 263 16.90 8.27 2.06
N LEU A 264 16.00 8.23 3.04
CA LEU A 264 14.57 8.06 2.86
C LEU A 264 13.84 9.31 3.38
N VAL A 265 12.97 9.89 2.57
CA VAL A 265 12.09 11.00 2.98
C VAL A 265 10.67 10.47 3.12
N THR A 266 10.06 10.69 4.29
CA THR A 266 8.70 10.24 4.61
C THR A 266 7.80 11.44 4.85
N TYR A 267 6.60 11.43 4.30
CA TYR A 267 5.64 12.53 4.35
C TYR A 267 4.36 12.06 5.05
N GLY A 268 4.06 12.62 6.23
CA GLY A 268 2.90 12.27 7.06
C GLY A 268 2.07 13.50 7.45
N PRO A 269 0.74 13.38 7.57
CA PRO A 269 -0.11 14.46 8.05
C PRO A 269 0.00 14.60 9.57
N THR A 270 -0.04 15.83 10.07
CA THR A 270 -0.13 16.16 11.49
C THR A 270 -1.20 17.23 11.72
N PRO A 271 -1.72 17.42 12.94
CA PRO A 271 -2.73 18.45 13.22
C PRO A 271 -2.27 19.89 12.89
N GLN A 272 -0.96 20.11 12.82
CA GLN A 272 -0.32 21.41 12.56
C GLN A 272 0.12 21.60 11.09
N GLY A 273 -0.02 20.59 10.22
CA GLY A 273 0.44 20.66 8.82
C GLY A 273 0.90 19.29 8.29
N GLN A 274 1.93 19.29 7.44
CA GLN A 274 2.59 18.05 7.01
C GLN A 274 3.96 17.92 7.71
N LYS A 275 4.17 16.84 8.47
CA LYS A 275 5.50 16.49 9.00
C LYS A 275 6.26 15.70 7.94
N ILE A 276 7.51 16.08 7.73
CA ILE A 276 8.38 15.48 6.73
C ILE A 276 9.68 15.10 7.42
N ILE A 277 10.03 13.81 7.39
CA ILE A 277 11.18 13.27 8.13
C ILE A 277 12.15 12.64 7.14
N ILE A 278 13.42 13.07 7.21
CA ILE A 278 14.55 12.50 6.48
C ILE A 278 15.27 11.51 7.39
N TRP A 279 15.34 10.28 6.94
CA TRP A 279 15.99 9.15 7.60
C TRP A 279 17.23 8.73 6.82
N ASP A 280 18.23 8.23 7.53
CA ASP A 280 19.35 7.48 6.95
C ASP A 280 18.97 6.01 6.84
N ILE A 281 19.05 5.47 5.61
CA ILE A 281 18.57 4.13 5.29
C ILE A 281 19.39 3.06 6.02
N ARG A 282 20.71 3.28 6.17
CA ARG A 282 21.64 2.32 6.75
C ARG A 282 21.55 2.28 8.28
N THR A 283 21.40 3.45 8.93
CA THR A 283 21.36 3.52 10.40
C THR A 283 19.95 3.49 10.97
N GLY A 284 18.91 3.77 10.18
CA GLY A 284 17.53 3.90 10.66
C GLY A 284 17.24 5.20 11.43
N GLN A 285 18.25 6.06 11.61
CA GLN A 285 18.13 7.24 12.45
C GLN A 285 17.45 8.39 11.70
N GLU A 286 16.59 9.14 12.40
CA GLU A 286 16.12 10.44 11.96
C GLU A 286 17.32 11.39 11.87
N LYS A 287 17.59 11.93 10.67
CA LYS A 287 18.62 12.95 10.47
C LYS A 287 18.04 14.36 10.61
N ARG A 288 16.82 14.58 10.10
CA ARG A 288 16.13 15.87 10.19
C ARG A 288 14.64 15.76 9.95
N SER A 289 13.84 16.43 10.79
CA SER A 289 12.43 16.69 10.52
C SER A 289 12.16 18.14 10.12
N PHE A 290 11.09 18.32 9.37
CA PHE A 290 10.52 19.58 8.95
C PHE A 290 9.00 19.55 9.14
N ILE A 291 8.41 20.70 9.42
CA ILE A 291 6.96 20.92 9.36
C ILE A 291 6.71 21.87 8.17
N SER A 292 5.57 21.68 7.50
CA SER A 292 5.14 22.50 6.36
C SER A 292 3.68 22.91 6.55
N ASP A 293 3.43 24.22 6.54
CA ASP A 293 2.16 24.85 6.91
C ASP A 293 1.12 24.85 5.77
N GLY A 294 1.12 23.81 4.93
CA GLY A 294 0.25 23.72 3.78
C GLY A 294 0.27 22.36 3.10
N VAL A 295 -0.69 22.15 2.19
CA VAL A 295 -0.80 20.96 1.34
C VAL A 295 0.32 21.02 0.28
N SER A 296 1.53 20.71 0.70
CA SER A 296 2.73 20.85 -0.13
C SER A 296 2.73 19.80 -1.25
N ASN A 297 3.20 20.21 -2.43
CA ASN A 297 3.21 19.38 -3.63
C ASN A 297 4.03 18.08 -3.40
N LEU A 298 3.64 17.02 -4.12
CA LEU A 298 4.45 15.80 -4.26
C LEU A 298 5.90 16.19 -4.62
N SER A 299 6.87 15.71 -3.84
CA SER A 299 8.31 16.04 -3.97
C SER A 299 8.66 17.52 -3.68
N MET A 300 8.40 17.97 -2.44
CA MET A 300 8.87 19.26 -1.92
C MET A 300 10.41 19.31 -1.80
N PHE A 301 11.03 18.17 -1.48
CA PHE A 301 12.48 17.99 -1.50
C PHE A 301 12.92 17.39 -2.83
N ARG A 302 13.96 17.97 -3.45
CA ARG A 302 14.61 17.38 -4.62
C ARG A 302 16.10 17.19 -4.35
N TRP A 303 16.57 15.99 -4.62
CA TRP A 303 17.96 15.56 -4.43
C TRP A 303 18.82 15.90 -5.65
N SER A 304 20.11 16.16 -5.41
CA SER A 304 21.12 16.07 -6.46
C SER A 304 21.34 14.61 -6.88
N HIS A 305 21.88 14.40 -8.08
CA HIS A 305 22.13 13.07 -8.64
C HIS A 305 23.09 12.18 -7.83
N ASP A 306 23.92 12.78 -6.97
CA ASP A 306 24.99 12.18 -6.19
C ASP A 306 24.66 12.06 -4.67
N ASP A 307 23.41 12.31 -4.28
CA ASP A 307 22.93 12.41 -2.89
C ASP A 307 23.65 13.46 -2.01
N LYS A 308 24.56 14.26 -2.57
CA LYS A 308 25.38 15.22 -1.80
C LYS A 308 24.58 16.43 -1.31
N TYR A 309 23.56 16.84 -2.06
CA TYR A 309 22.74 18.00 -1.74
C TYR A 309 21.25 17.66 -1.84
N VAL A 310 20.46 18.25 -0.94
CA VAL A 310 19.00 18.24 -1.05
C VAL A 310 18.48 19.67 -1.01
N ALA A 311 17.64 20.02 -1.98
CA ALA A 311 17.06 21.35 -2.09
C ALA A 311 15.57 21.35 -1.75
N ARG A 312 15.15 22.38 -1.02
CA ARG A 312 13.76 22.74 -0.73
C ARG A 312 13.49 24.13 -1.28
N MET A 313 12.35 24.32 -1.94
CA MET A 313 11.82 25.65 -2.26
C MET A 313 10.88 26.11 -1.14
N ASP A 314 10.90 27.41 -0.91
CA ASP A 314 10.01 28.15 -0.02
C ASP A 314 9.66 29.49 -0.69
N GLU A 315 8.73 30.27 -0.13
CA GLU A 315 8.27 31.51 -0.76
C GLU A 315 9.40 32.54 -0.95
N GLY A 316 9.96 32.59 -2.16
CA GLY A 316 11.04 33.50 -2.53
C GLY A 316 12.46 33.04 -2.18
N ALA A 317 12.67 31.77 -1.79
CA ALA A 317 14.00 31.24 -1.48
C ALA A 317 14.19 29.76 -1.84
N ILE A 318 15.44 29.41 -2.20
CA ILE A 318 15.91 28.01 -2.27
C ILE A 318 16.82 27.75 -1.07
N TYR A 319 16.46 26.76 -0.26
CA TYR A 319 17.30 26.20 0.78
C TYR A 319 18.00 24.95 0.24
N ILE A 320 19.33 24.93 0.29
CA ILE A 320 20.14 23.76 -0.11
C ILE A 320 20.85 23.25 1.14
N TYR A 321 20.61 21.99 1.48
CA TYR A 321 21.24 21.31 2.60
C TYR A 321 22.31 20.35 2.08
N GLU A 322 23.46 20.29 2.76
CA GLU A 322 24.57 19.39 2.45
C GLU A 322 24.52 18.13 3.32
N THR A 323 24.65 16.95 2.70
CA THR A 323 24.74 15.66 3.39
C THR A 323 26.17 15.38 3.87
N PRO A 324 26.39 14.64 4.97
CA PRO A 324 25.41 13.85 5.74
C PRO A 324 24.73 14.60 6.90
N ASN A 325 25.18 15.81 7.25
CA ASN A 325 24.71 16.53 8.43
C ASN A 325 23.44 17.35 8.21
N PHE A 326 22.99 17.50 6.96
CA PHE A 326 21.85 18.30 6.55
C PHE A 326 21.92 19.78 6.96
N TYR A 327 23.12 20.33 7.19
CA TYR A 327 23.29 21.76 7.43
C TYR A 327 23.04 22.57 6.15
N LEU A 328 22.60 23.82 6.31
CA LEU A 328 22.34 24.72 5.19
C LEU A 328 23.69 25.12 4.56
N LEU A 329 23.81 24.96 3.24
CA LEU A 329 25.04 25.24 2.49
C LEU A 329 25.48 26.70 2.69
N ASP A 330 26.71 26.91 3.16
CA ASP A 330 27.27 28.21 3.63
C ASP A 330 26.43 28.95 4.69
N MET A 331 25.56 28.25 5.42
CA MET A 331 24.58 28.81 6.37
C MET A 331 23.67 29.89 5.78
N LYS A 332 23.50 29.93 4.45
CA LYS A 332 22.75 30.97 3.72
C LYS A 332 21.85 30.37 2.63
N SER A 333 20.57 30.72 2.68
CA SER A 333 19.62 30.43 1.60
C SER A 333 19.86 31.31 0.39
N ILE A 334 19.50 30.80 -0.79
CA ILE A 334 19.60 31.51 -2.06
C ILE A 334 18.28 32.24 -2.25
N LYS A 335 18.29 33.56 -2.02
CA LYS A 335 17.09 34.40 -2.13
C LYS A 335 16.77 34.64 -3.61
N VAL A 336 15.62 34.13 -4.05
CA VAL A 336 15.09 34.27 -5.42
C VAL A 336 13.61 34.64 -5.33
N PRO A 337 13.28 35.93 -5.14
CA PRO A 337 11.90 36.39 -5.08
C PRO A 337 11.13 35.99 -6.34
N GLY A 338 9.88 35.53 -6.19
CA GLY A 338 9.02 35.16 -7.33
C GLY A 338 9.39 33.83 -8.02
N ILE A 339 10.25 32.99 -7.43
CA ILE A 339 10.48 31.62 -7.89
C ILE A 339 9.18 30.83 -7.93
N ARG A 340 8.98 30.03 -8.99
CA ARG A 340 7.79 29.19 -9.17
C ARG A 340 8.09 27.70 -9.20
N ASN A 341 9.22 27.31 -9.77
CA ASN A 341 9.65 25.90 -9.85
C ASN A 341 11.17 25.84 -10.04
N PHE A 342 11.77 24.75 -9.56
CA PHE A 342 13.19 24.44 -9.76
C PHE A 342 13.36 22.93 -10.01
N SER A 343 14.40 22.52 -10.70
CA SER A 343 14.78 21.11 -10.88
C SER A 343 16.29 20.96 -11.02
N TRP A 344 16.85 19.95 -10.37
CA TRP A 344 18.23 19.51 -10.59
C TRP A 344 18.42 18.92 -11.99
N SER A 345 19.63 19.04 -12.53
CA SER A 345 20.10 18.20 -13.64
C SER A 345 20.25 16.74 -13.18
N PRO A 346 19.88 15.75 -14.00
CA PRO A 346 20.04 14.33 -13.67
C PRO A 346 21.49 13.83 -13.57
N THR A 347 22.48 14.59 -14.05
CA THR A 347 23.90 14.16 -14.12
C THR A 347 24.90 15.15 -13.55
N ASP A 348 24.50 16.39 -13.30
CA ASP A 348 25.38 17.46 -12.85
C ASP A 348 24.76 18.20 -11.67
N ASN A 349 25.60 18.78 -10.79
CA ASN A 349 25.13 19.57 -9.65
C ASN A 349 24.72 21.00 -10.07
N ILE A 350 23.77 21.08 -11.01
CA ILE A 350 23.20 22.30 -11.57
C ILE A 350 21.70 22.33 -11.26
N ILE A 351 21.21 23.46 -10.76
CA ILE A 351 19.77 23.71 -10.58
C ILE A 351 19.28 24.60 -11.72
N ALA A 352 18.29 24.16 -12.48
CA ALA A 352 17.46 25.05 -13.30
C ALA A 352 16.28 25.56 -12.47
N TYR A 353 16.09 26.88 -12.38
CA TYR A 353 14.87 27.47 -11.83
C TYR A 353 14.30 28.54 -12.76
N TRP A 354 13.02 28.85 -12.54
CA TRP A 354 12.38 29.97 -13.22
C TRP A 354 11.65 30.89 -12.24
N VAL A 355 11.67 32.18 -12.59
CA VAL A 355 11.08 33.29 -11.86
C VAL A 355 9.98 33.89 -12.71
N ALA A 356 8.81 34.12 -12.11
CA ALA A 356 7.69 34.74 -12.80
C ALA A 356 7.91 36.24 -13.06
N GLU A 357 7.28 36.75 -14.11
CA GLU A 357 7.30 38.17 -14.45
C GLU A 357 6.68 39.01 -13.33
N THR A 358 7.41 40.02 -12.86
CA THR A 358 6.97 41.01 -11.88
C THR A 358 6.89 42.39 -12.57
N THR A 359 6.33 43.41 -11.93
CA THR A 359 6.13 44.74 -12.55
C THR A 359 7.38 45.34 -13.17
N ASP A 360 8.55 45.10 -12.56
CA ASP A 360 9.82 45.73 -12.91
C ASP A 360 10.90 44.71 -13.34
N VAL A 361 10.58 43.40 -13.29
CA VAL A 361 11.53 42.31 -13.54
C VAL A 361 10.89 41.30 -14.51
N PRO A 362 11.47 41.09 -15.71
CA PRO A 362 10.94 40.12 -16.66
C PRO A 362 11.07 38.69 -16.12
N ALA A 363 10.24 37.77 -16.64
CA ALA A 363 10.42 36.36 -16.32
C ALA A 363 11.83 35.91 -16.71
N LYS A 364 12.51 35.12 -15.87
CA LYS A 364 13.83 34.57 -16.18
C LYS A 364 13.91 33.08 -15.89
N VAL A 365 14.63 32.37 -16.76
CA VAL A 365 15.13 31.02 -16.52
C VAL A 365 16.63 31.14 -16.22
N SER A 366 17.06 30.53 -15.13
CA SER A 366 18.44 30.59 -14.65
C SER A 366 18.98 29.18 -14.36
N LEU A 367 20.23 28.94 -14.77
CA LEU A 367 21.01 27.74 -14.45
C LEU A 367 22.05 28.09 -13.39
N LEU A 368 22.01 27.43 -12.23
CA LEU A 368 22.84 27.72 -11.07
C LEU A 368 23.79 26.55 -10.74
N GLU A 369 25.09 26.82 -10.71
CA GLU A 369 26.14 25.87 -10.35
C GLU A 369 26.25 25.69 -8.82
N ILE A 370 26.12 24.47 -8.30
CA ILE A 370 26.31 24.13 -6.88
C ILE A 370 27.61 23.32 -6.73
N PRO A 371 28.48 23.61 -5.75
CA PRO A 371 28.31 24.52 -4.60
C PRO A 371 28.64 25.99 -4.85
N LYS A 372 29.19 26.38 -6.02
CA LYS A 372 29.71 27.74 -6.25
C LYS A 372 28.65 28.86 -6.21
N LYS A 373 27.35 28.51 -6.25
CA LYS A 373 26.20 29.43 -6.28
C LYS A 373 26.29 30.49 -7.39
N ARG A 374 26.88 30.12 -8.53
CA ARG A 374 27.09 30.98 -9.70
C ARG A 374 26.03 30.70 -10.76
N GLU A 375 25.30 31.73 -11.19
CA GLU A 375 24.42 31.63 -12.37
C GLU A 375 25.31 31.44 -13.62
N ILE A 376 25.28 30.24 -14.23
CA ILE A 376 26.04 29.88 -15.44
C ILE A 376 25.39 30.52 -16.67
N ARG A 377 24.05 30.46 -16.72
CA ARG A 377 23.27 30.93 -17.87
C ARG A 377 21.93 31.49 -17.40
N ASN A 378 21.60 32.68 -17.90
CA ASN A 378 20.30 33.32 -17.73
C ASN A 378 19.66 33.56 -19.10
N LYS A 379 18.36 33.32 -19.20
CA LYS A 379 17.51 33.64 -20.36
C LYS A 379 16.30 34.44 -19.87
N ASN A 380 16.21 35.70 -20.28
CA ASN A 380 15.06 36.55 -20.02
C ASN A 380 13.95 36.24 -21.03
N LEU A 381 12.71 36.24 -20.55
CA LEU A 381 11.48 35.93 -21.25
C LEU A 381 10.44 37.01 -20.92
N PHE A 382 9.53 37.28 -21.85
CA PHE A 382 8.53 38.34 -21.73
C PHE A 382 7.15 37.80 -22.13
N ASN A 383 6.09 38.29 -21.49
CA ASN A 383 4.70 37.86 -21.68
C ASN A 383 4.52 36.35 -21.44
N VAL A 384 5.01 35.87 -20.29
CA VAL A 384 4.97 34.45 -19.89
C VAL A 384 3.81 34.17 -18.94
N ALA A 385 2.99 33.17 -19.26
CA ALA A 385 1.94 32.66 -18.37
C ALA A 385 2.44 31.53 -17.45
N ASP A 386 3.16 30.54 -18.01
CA ASP A 386 3.73 29.40 -17.28
C ASP A 386 5.04 28.93 -17.93
N CYS A 387 5.88 28.22 -17.17
CA CYS A 387 7.13 27.63 -17.62
C CYS A 387 7.32 26.22 -17.02
N LYS A 388 7.53 25.22 -17.88
CA LYS A 388 7.81 23.83 -17.47
C LYS A 388 9.22 23.41 -17.89
N ILE A 389 9.98 22.95 -16.91
CA ILE A 389 11.39 22.56 -17.03
C ILE A 389 11.44 21.05 -17.29
N HIS A 390 11.96 20.65 -18.45
CA HIS A 390 12.07 19.26 -18.89
C HIS A 390 13.53 18.90 -19.20
N TRP A 391 14.21 18.30 -18.22
CA TRP A 391 15.54 17.74 -18.41
C TRP A 391 15.51 16.46 -19.25
N GLN A 392 16.55 16.25 -20.07
CA GLN A 392 16.86 14.93 -20.62
C GLN A 392 17.52 14.04 -19.54
N GLN A 393 17.30 12.72 -19.58
CA GLN A 393 17.83 11.79 -18.60
C GLN A 393 19.38 11.68 -18.59
N SER A 394 20.06 11.97 -19.70
CA SER A 394 21.53 12.12 -19.75
C SER A 394 22.05 13.51 -19.34
N GLY A 395 21.16 14.47 -19.07
CA GLY A 395 21.52 15.84 -18.69
C GLY A 395 22.12 16.72 -19.78
N ASP A 396 22.29 16.21 -21.01
CA ASP A 396 22.95 16.94 -22.10
C ASP A 396 22.12 18.11 -22.64
N TYR A 397 20.79 17.96 -22.64
CA TYR A 397 19.84 18.99 -23.03
C TYR A 397 18.81 19.27 -21.92
N LEU A 398 18.50 20.56 -21.77
CA LEU A 398 17.33 21.03 -21.02
C LEU A 398 16.36 21.69 -22.00
N CYS A 399 15.09 21.26 -22.00
CA CYS A 399 14.02 21.99 -22.67
C CYS A 399 13.19 22.76 -21.63
N VAL A 400 12.92 24.03 -21.89
CA VAL A 400 11.90 24.79 -21.15
C VAL A 400 10.74 25.09 -22.09
N LYS A 401 9.58 24.50 -21.79
CA LYS A 401 8.30 24.86 -22.41
C LYS A 401 7.83 26.17 -21.77
N VAL A 402 7.76 27.23 -22.57
CA VAL A 402 7.34 28.58 -22.18
C VAL A 402 5.98 28.85 -22.81
N ASP A 403 4.96 29.03 -21.99
CA ASP A 403 3.60 29.32 -22.42
C ASP A 403 3.46 30.84 -22.50
N ARG A 404 3.49 31.39 -23.71
CA ARG A 404 3.45 32.85 -23.95
C ARG A 404 2.06 33.31 -24.33
N PHE A 405 1.75 34.58 -24.07
CA PHE A 405 0.49 35.21 -24.45
C PHE A 405 0.72 36.49 -25.26
N SER A 406 -0.22 36.82 -26.14
CA SER A 406 -0.16 38.03 -26.96
C SER A 406 -0.80 39.24 -26.28
N LYS A 407 -1.90 39.02 -25.53
CA LYS A 407 -2.60 40.06 -24.76
C LYS A 407 -3.11 39.53 -23.42
N LEU A 408 -2.98 40.35 -22.39
CA LEU A 408 -3.51 40.09 -21.05
C LEU A 408 -4.89 40.76 -20.91
N LYS A 409 -5.94 40.02 -20.56
CA LYS A 409 -7.25 40.59 -20.20
C LYS A 409 -7.58 40.26 -18.75
N LYS A 410 -7.47 41.27 -17.89
CA LYS A 410 -8.01 41.22 -16.51
C LYS A 410 -9.45 41.72 -16.56
N ASP A 411 -10.44 40.84 -16.38
CA ASP A 411 -11.83 41.27 -16.21
C ASP A 411 -12.00 41.87 -14.80
N LYS A 412 -12.67 43.01 -14.64
CA LYS A 412 -12.79 43.70 -13.33
C LYS A 412 -13.79 43.06 -12.35
N LYS A 413 -14.38 41.91 -12.69
CA LYS A 413 -15.44 41.24 -11.90
C LYS A 413 -15.09 39.82 -11.44
N ASP A 414 -14.06 39.21 -12.03
CA ASP A 414 -13.47 37.95 -11.60
C ASP A 414 -11.97 38.19 -11.37
N SER A 415 -11.39 37.53 -10.38
CA SER A 415 -9.93 37.51 -10.20
C SER A 415 -9.18 36.76 -11.31
N ASP A 416 -9.91 36.12 -12.23
CA ASP A 416 -9.36 35.28 -13.30
C ASP A 416 -8.73 36.11 -14.42
N VAL A 417 -7.41 35.96 -14.54
CA VAL A 417 -6.60 36.53 -15.61
C VAL A 417 -6.79 35.70 -16.88
N LYS A 418 -7.45 36.26 -17.90
CA LYS A 418 -7.66 35.58 -19.19
C LYS A 418 -6.55 35.96 -20.17
N PHE A 419 -5.80 34.96 -20.62
CA PHE A 419 -4.74 35.09 -21.61
C PHE A 419 -5.31 34.97 -23.03
N LEU A 420 -4.97 35.90 -23.92
CA LEU A 420 -5.45 35.94 -25.31
C LEU A 420 -4.28 35.75 -26.29
N GLY A 421 -4.50 34.91 -27.30
CA GLY A 421 -3.49 34.57 -28.30
C GLY A 421 -2.29 33.88 -27.67
N MET A 422 -2.53 32.71 -27.06
CA MET A 422 -1.45 31.88 -26.50
C MET A 422 -0.66 31.20 -27.61
N PHE A 423 0.65 31.10 -27.43
CA PHE A 423 1.58 30.35 -28.27
C PHE A 423 2.72 29.80 -27.41
N TYR A 424 3.38 28.76 -27.88
CA TYR A 424 4.27 27.94 -27.05
C TYR A 424 5.68 27.95 -27.63
N ASN A 425 6.65 28.37 -26.82
CA ASN A 425 8.06 28.36 -27.18
C ASN A 425 8.77 27.25 -26.41
N PHE A 426 9.53 26.42 -27.11
CA PHE A 426 10.47 25.48 -26.52
C PHE A 426 11.87 26.08 -26.61
N GLU A 427 12.41 26.49 -25.47
CA GLU A 427 13.77 27.02 -25.34
C GLU A 427 14.69 25.86 -24.91
N ILE A 428 15.57 25.40 -25.80
CA ILE A 428 16.43 24.23 -25.62
C ILE A 428 17.87 24.68 -25.34
N PHE A 429 18.38 24.35 -24.16
CA PHE A 429 19.72 24.68 -23.68
C PHE A 429 20.65 23.48 -23.92
N HIS A 430 21.80 23.72 -24.55
CA HIS A 430 22.83 22.69 -24.80
C HIS A 430 23.88 22.72 -23.69
N MET A 431 23.81 21.79 -22.74
CA MET A 431 24.60 21.82 -21.50
C MET A 431 26.08 21.47 -21.70
N ARG A 432 26.40 20.68 -22.74
CA ARG A 432 27.76 20.24 -23.07
C ARG A 432 28.51 21.20 -24.00
N GLU A 433 27.83 22.22 -24.52
CA GLU A 433 28.42 23.19 -25.44
C GLU A 433 28.89 24.45 -24.70
N ARG A 434 29.96 25.08 -25.23
CA ARG A 434 30.54 26.28 -24.63
C ARG A 434 29.51 27.41 -24.62
N ASP A 435 29.45 28.15 -23.50
CA ASP A 435 28.55 29.29 -23.27
C ASP A 435 27.03 28.95 -23.27
N ILE A 436 26.67 27.65 -23.32
CA ILE A 436 25.30 27.11 -23.29
C ILE A 436 24.39 27.85 -24.30
N PRO A 437 24.49 27.53 -25.61
CA PRO A 437 23.60 28.07 -26.61
C PRO A 437 22.16 27.64 -26.35
N VAL A 438 21.21 28.48 -26.77
CA VAL A 438 19.78 28.29 -26.53
C VAL A 438 19.03 28.40 -27.85
N ASP A 439 18.50 27.28 -28.32
CA ASP A 439 17.61 27.23 -29.49
C ASP A 439 16.17 27.51 -29.09
N SER A 440 15.43 28.22 -29.94
CA SER A 440 14.01 28.52 -29.73
C SER A 440 13.17 27.90 -30.85
N VAL A 441 12.20 27.05 -30.50
CA VAL A 441 11.20 26.48 -31.42
C VAL A 441 9.82 27.01 -31.03
N GLU A 442 9.13 27.72 -31.94
CA GLU A 442 7.78 28.25 -31.73
C GLU A 442 6.72 27.30 -32.32
N ILE A 443 5.68 27.00 -31.53
CA ILE A 443 4.50 26.24 -31.94
C ILE A 443 3.25 27.02 -31.52
N LYS A 444 2.34 27.25 -32.47
CA LYS A 444 1.11 28.02 -32.25
C LYS A 444 -0.07 27.19 -31.76
N ASP A 445 -0.04 25.89 -32.03
CA ASP A 445 -1.06 24.94 -31.59
C ASP A 445 -0.94 24.65 -30.08
N LEU A 446 -2.06 24.31 -29.44
CA LEU A 446 -2.09 23.85 -28.04
C LEU A 446 -1.18 22.64 -27.84
N ILE A 447 -0.23 22.71 -26.91
CA ILE A 447 0.63 21.59 -26.55
C ILE A 447 -0.07 20.71 -25.52
N LEU A 448 -0.22 19.42 -25.84
CA LEU A 448 -0.77 18.41 -24.94
C LEU A 448 0.34 17.69 -24.15
N ALA A 449 1.44 17.32 -24.81
CA ALA A 449 2.56 16.61 -24.19
C ALA A 449 3.91 16.93 -24.85
N PHE A 450 4.99 16.79 -24.06
CA PHE A 450 6.38 16.87 -24.50
C PHE A 450 7.16 15.72 -23.86
N ALA A 451 8.01 15.03 -24.61
CA ALA A 451 8.89 14.00 -24.07
C ALA A 451 10.22 13.88 -24.83
N TRP A 452 11.33 13.91 -24.08
CA TRP A 452 12.68 13.62 -24.58
C TRP A 452 12.88 12.12 -24.86
N GLU A 453 13.68 11.80 -25.87
CA GLU A 453 14.36 10.50 -25.94
C GLU A 453 15.35 10.41 -24.76
N PRO A 454 15.23 9.40 -23.86
CA PRO A 454 16.02 9.34 -22.63
C PRO A 454 17.54 9.39 -22.85
N ILE A 455 18.02 8.63 -23.84
CA ILE A 455 19.42 8.56 -24.25
C ILE A 455 19.45 8.84 -25.75
N GLY A 456 19.73 10.08 -26.15
CA GLY A 456 19.74 10.45 -27.57
C GLY A 456 19.72 11.96 -27.83
N GLN A 457 19.14 12.35 -28.97
CA GLN A 457 19.06 13.75 -29.43
C GLN A 457 17.68 14.11 -29.99
N LYS A 458 16.71 13.20 -29.88
CA LYS A 458 15.35 13.38 -30.41
C LYS A 458 14.41 13.79 -29.28
N PHE A 459 13.36 14.55 -29.62
CA PHE A 459 12.22 14.76 -28.75
C PHE A 459 10.92 14.73 -29.55
N ALA A 460 9.82 14.42 -28.87
CA ALA A 460 8.49 14.33 -29.44
C ALA A 460 7.54 15.32 -28.73
N ILE A 461 6.67 15.94 -29.51
CA ILE A 461 5.65 16.89 -29.05
C ILE A 461 4.29 16.44 -29.59
N ILE A 462 3.29 16.39 -28.71
CA ILE A 462 1.88 16.30 -29.11
C ILE A 462 1.30 17.71 -29.08
N HIS A 463 0.77 18.19 -30.22
CA HIS A 463 0.15 19.51 -30.35
C HIS A 463 -1.10 19.49 -31.22
N GLY A 464 -2.04 20.39 -30.95
CA GLY A 464 -3.34 20.48 -31.63
C GLY A 464 -4.52 20.17 -30.70
N GLU A 465 -5.64 19.78 -31.28
CA GLU A 465 -6.85 19.42 -30.55
C GLU A 465 -6.80 17.97 -30.07
N GLN A 466 -7.36 17.66 -28.90
CA GLN A 466 -7.33 16.30 -28.29
C GLN A 466 -7.93 15.21 -29.20
N THR A 467 -8.90 15.57 -30.05
CA THR A 467 -9.58 14.68 -31.01
C THR A 467 -8.77 14.42 -32.28
N SER A 468 -7.82 15.30 -32.62
CA SER A 468 -7.11 15.29 -33.91
C SER A 468 -5.65 15.76 -33.78
N ALA A 469 -4.99 15.35 -32.70
CA ALA A 469 -3.66 15.83 -32.35
C ALA A 469 -2.59 15.45 -33.40
N ASN A 470 -1.58 16.29 -33.51
CA ASN A 470 -0.39 16.07 -34.33
C ASN A 470 0.79 15.70 -33.44
N VAL A 471 1.56 14.68 -33.84
CA VAL A 471 2.81 14.31 -33.16
C VAL A 471 3.98 14.73 -34.04
N THR A 472 4.78 15.66 -33.56
CA THR A 472 6.00 16.13 -34.24
C THR A 472 7.25 15.63 -33.54
N PHE A 473 8.17 15.08 -34.34
CA PHE A 473 9.47 14.59 -33.90
C PHE A 473 10.56 15.53 -34.40
N TYR A 474 11.36 16.03 -33.47
CA TYR A 474 12.49 16.91 -33.75
C TYR A 474 13.80 16.22 -33.39
N LYS A 475 14.88 16.57 -34.10
CA LYS A 475 16.25 16.22 -33.75
C LYS A 475 17.03 17.49 -33.42
N VAL A 476 17.63 17.53 -32.24
CA VAL A 476 18.62 18.54 -31.86
C VAL A 476 19.93 18.22 -32.59
N GLN A 477 20.60 19.24 -33.12
CA GLN A 477 21.93 19.12 -33.71
C GLN A 477 22.82 20.24 -33.17
N THR A 478 24.07 19.92 -32.84
CA THR A 478 25.06 20.91 -32.37
C THR A 478 25.24 22.01 -33.41
N GLY A 479 25.08 23.27 -32.97
CA GLY A 479 25.22 24.46 -33.81
C GLY A 479 24.13 24.69 -34.88
N GLN A 480 23.03 23.92 -34.88
CA GLN A 480 21.89 24.16 -35.78
C GLN A 480 20.56 24.09 -35.03
N LYS A 481 19.59 24.91 -35.46
CA LYS A 481 18.23 24.87 -34.92
C LYS A 481 17.63 23.45 -35.04
N PRO A 482 16.83 22.99 -34.06
CA PRO A 482 16.23 21.66 -34.08
C PRO A 482 15.48 21.37 -35.37
N SER A 483 15.95 20.36 -36.10
CA SER A 483 15.37 19.95 -37.38
C SER A 483 14.12 19.10 -37.15
N LEU A 484 12.98 19.49 -37.74
CA LEU A 484 11.79 18.64 -37.81
C LEU A 484 12.09 17.41 -38.67
N ILE A 485 11.97 16.21 -38.09
CA ILE A 485 12.24 14.93 -38.76
C ILE A 485 10.96 14.40 -39.40
N LYS A 486 9.87 14.38 -38.63
CA LYS A 486 8.59 13.79 -39.03
C LYS A 486 7.44 14.48 -38.31
N LYS A 487 6.34 14.68 -39.02
CA LYS A 487 5.03 15.02 -38.47
C LYS A 487 4.08 13.86 -38.76
N LEU A 488 3.40 13.38 -37.73
CA LEU A 488 2.27 12.45 -37.83
C LEU A 488 1.01 13.24 -37.54
N GLU A 489 0.10 13.31 -38.50
CA GLU A 489 -1.11 14.12 -38.40
C GLU A 489 -2.34 13.28 -38.02
N LYS A 490 -3.33 13.92 -37.37
CA LYS A 490 -4.63 13.32 -37.01
C LYS A 490 -4.50 12.03 -36.17
N LYS A 491 -3.61 12.06 -35.18
CA LYS A 491 -3.41 10.98 -34.20
C LYS A 491 -4.22 11.23 -32.94
N VAL A 492 -4.98 10.21 -32.53
CA VAL A 492 -5.80 10.29 -31.32
C VAL A 492 -4.97 9.79 -30.13
N CYS A 493 -3.98 10.58 -29.71
CA CYS A 493 -3.04 10.23 -28.63
C CYS A 493 -2.89 11.39 -27.63
N THR A 494 -2.62 11.05 -26.37
CA THR A 494 -2.56 12.03 -25.26
C THR A 494 -1.25 11.98 -24.48
N HIS A 495 -0.55 10.84 -24.49
CA HIS A 495 0.68 10.63 -23.72
C HIS A 495 1.79 10.01 -24.61
N LEU A 496 3.04 10.30 -24.25
CA LEU A 496 4.25 9.82 -24.93
C LEU A 496 5.09 9.01 -23.94
N PHE A 497 5.34 7.74 -24.24
CA PHE A 497 6.18 6.86 -23.41
C PHE A 497 7.36 6.33 -24.24
N TRP A 498 8.54 6.94 -24.08
CA TRP A 498 9.78 6.47 -24.70
C TRP A 498 10.35 5.25 -23.97
N SER A 499 10.96 4.34 -24.71
CA SER A 499 11.78 3.27 -24.15
C SER A 499 13.02 3.87 -23.44
N PRO A 500 13.44 3.36 -22.26
CA PRO A 500 14.62 3.83 -21.55
C PRO A 500 15.93 3.79 -22.36
N ARG A 501 16.00 2.94 -23.39
CA ARG A 501 17.15 2.85 -24.30
C ARG A 501 17.06 3.77 -25.53
N GLY A 502 16.02 4.60 -25.62
CA GLY A 502 15.68 5.36 -26.83
C GLY A 502 15.12 4.47 -27.95
N GLN A 503 15.19 4.97 -29.19
CA GLN A 503 14.66 4.34 -30.41
C GLN A 503 13.13 4.13 -30.45
N PHE A 504 12.55 3.39 -29.51
CA PHE A 504 11.13 3.05 -29.50
C PHE A 504 10.31 4.03 -28.67
N ILE A 505 9.10 4.33 -29.14
CA ILE A 505 8.13 5.18 -28.44
C ILE A 505 6.74 4.56 -28.56
N VAL A 506 5.99 4.58 -27.46
CA VAL A 506 4.55 4.28 -27.43
C VAL A 506 3.79 5.60 -27.42
N LEU A 507 2.95 5.81 -28.43
CA LEU A 507 1.91 6.83 -28.40
C LEU A 507 0.69 6.22 -27.70
N ALA A 508 0.34 6.75 -26.53
CA ALA A 508 -0.74 6.22 -25.72
C ALA A 508 -1.95 7.15 -25.70
N ASN A 509 -3.14 6.56 -25.78
CA ASN A 509 -4.41 7.20 -25.45
C ASN A 509 -5.04 6.44 -24.28
N LEU A 510 -4.83 6.95 -23.06
CA LEU A 510 -5.36 6.33 -21.84
C LEU A 510 -6.90 6.38 -21.77
N THR A 511 -7.53 7.38 -22.41
CA THR A 511 -8.99 7.55 -22.43
C THR A 511 -9.69 6.49 -23.29
N LEU A 512 -9.13 6.17 -24.45
CA LEU A 512 -9.66 5.14 -25.36
C LEU A 512 -9.03 3.75 -25.13
N GLY A 513 -7.90 3.68 -24.43
CA GLY A 513 -7.13 2.44 -24.25
C GLY A 513 -6.37 1.99 -25.49
N VAL A 514 -5.91 2.92 -26.34
CA VAL A 514 -5.24 2.61 -27.62
C VAL A 514 -3.76 2.98 -27.58
N PHE A 515 -2.91 2.09 -28.09
CA PHE A 515 -1.46 2.19 -28.07
C PHE A 515 -0.88 1.98 -29.47
N GLU A 516 -0.07 2.92 -29.96
CA GLU A 516 0.70 2.76 -31.20
C GLU A 516 2.19 2.64 -30.86
N PHE A 517 2.83 1.57 -31.33
CA PHE A 517 4.25 1.31 -31.09
C PHE A 517 5.05 1.75 -32.32
N ILE A 518 5.99 2.70 -32.15
CA ILE A 518 6.73 3.33 -33.26
C ILE A 518 8.24 3.16 -33.08
N ASP A 519 8.92 2.79 -34.16
CA ASP A 519 10.39 2.81 -34.24
C ASP A 519 10.86 4.13 -34.90
N THR A 520 11.53 4.98 -34.12
CA THR A 520 12.01 6.29 -34.59
C THR A 520 13.27 6.23 -35.44
N ASN A 521 14.00 5.11 -35.46
CA ASN A 521 15.16 4.91 -36.34
C ASN A 521 14.72 4.36 -37.70
N ASN A 522 13.71 3.48 -37.74
CA ASN A 522 13.15 2.93 -38.98
C ASN A 522 12.05 3.83 -39.58
N TYR A 523 12.42 5.06 -39.97
CA TYR A 523 11.55 6.05 -40.66
C TYR A 523 10.20 6.35 -39.96
N PHE A 524 10.13 6.20 -38.62
CA PHE A 524 8.91 6.38 -37.83
C PHE A 524 7.78 5.42 -38.24
N MET A 525 8.14 4.19 -38.63
CA MET A 525 7.18 3.14 -38.93
C MET A 525 6.41 2.72 -37.67
N VAL A 526 5.08 2.67 -37.78
CA VAL A 526 4.22 2.03 -36.77
C VAL A 526 4.42 0.52 -36.88
N MET A 527 5.00 -0.10 -35.86
CA MET A 527 5.31 -1.53 -35.83
C MET A 527 4.06 -2.37 -35.57
N ASN A 528 3.25 -1.94 -34.60
CA ASN A 528 1.97 -2.54 -34.28
C ASN A 528 1.06 -1.55 -33.54
N THR A 529 -0.22 -1.87 -33.50
CA THR A 529 -1.21 -1.22 -32.62
C THR A 529 -1.74 -2.23 -31.60
N GLY A 530 -2.05 -1.74 -30.40
CA GLY A 530 -2.56 -2.55 -29.30
C GLY A 530 -3.69 -1.84 -28.56
N ASP A 531 -4.64 -2.64 -28.08
CA ASP A 531 -5.78 -2.21 -27.29
C ASP A 531 -5.69 -2.75 -25.85
N HIS A 532 -5.93 -1.89 -24.87
CA HIS A 532 -6.21 -2.24 -23.48
C HIS A 532 -7.20 -1.22 -22.93
N PHE A 533 -8.48 -1.58 -22.95
CA PHE A 533 -9.60 -0.71 -22.58
C PHE A 533 -9.42 -0.11 -21.18
N ARG A 534 -9.62 1.22 -21.05
CA ARG A 534 -9.47 1.99 -19.80
C ARG A 534 -8.10 1.84 -19.09
N ALA A 535 -7.04 1.44 -19.80
CA ALA A 535 -5.69 1.36 -19.26
C ALA A 535 -5.28 2.67 -18.54
N SER A 536 -5.03 2.54 -17.24
CA SER A 536 -4.76 3.63 -16.32
C SER A 536 -3.28 3.96 -16.17
N GLU A 537 -2.41 3.01 -16.52
CA GLU A 537 -0.97 2.99 -16.28
C GLU A 537 -0.23 2.39 -17.49
N VAL A 538 0.95 2.91 -17.78
CA VAL A 538 1.86 2.44 -18.85
C VAL A 538 3.28 2.55 -18.30
N GLU A 539 4.03 1.45 -18.30
CA GLU A 539 5.41 1.42 -17.83
C GLU A 539 6.28 0.60 -18.79
N TRP A 540 7.46 1.12 -19.13
CA TRP A 540 8.50 0.35 -19.82
C TRP A 540 9.35 -0.39 -18.80
N ASP A 541 9.76 -1.62 -19.12
CA ASP A 541 10.81 -2.28 -18.35
C ASP A 541 12.14 -1.50 -18.49
N PRO A 542 12.98 -1.42 -17.44
CA PRO A 542 14.27 -0.70 -17.47
C PRO A 542 15.20 -1.07 -18.64
N THR A 543 15.12 -2.30 -19.17
CA THR A 543 15.91 -2.73 -20.34
C THR A 543 15.30 -2.30 -21.68
N GLY A 544 14.07 -1.79 -21.69
CA GLY A 544 13.36 -1.34 -22.87
C GLY A 544 12.85 -2.47 -23.78
N ARG A 545 12.82 -3.72 -23.30
CA ARG A 545 12.37 -4.90 -24.07
C ARG A 545 10.86 -5.09 -23.99
N TYR A 546 10.26 -4.74 -22.85
CA TYR A 546 8.84 -4.93 -22.57
C TYR A 546 8.13 -3.63 -22.19
N VAL A 547 6.83 -3.59 -22.49
CA VAL A 547 5.89 -2.55 -22.03
C VAL A 547 4.78 -3.24 -21.27
N VAL A 548 4.35 -2.67 -20.15
CA VAL A 548 3.15 -3.10 -19.43
C VAL A 548 2.12 -2.00 -19.49
N THR A 549 0.86 -2.37 -19.71
CA THR A 549 -0.28 -1.48 -19.52
C THR A 549 -1.22 -2.09 -18.49
N GLY A 550 -1.64 -1.31 -17.49
CA GLY A 550 -2.42 -1.77 -16.34
C GLY A 550 -3.74 -1.02 -16.16
N VAL A 551 -4.76 -1.69 -15.60
CA VAL A 551 -6.07 -1.13 -15.22
C VAL A 551 -6.24 -1.30 -13.71
N SER A 552 -5.97 -0.23 -12.97
CA SER A 552 -6.01 -0.18 -11.50
C SER A 552 -7.44 -0.10 -10.96
N SER A 553 -7.71 -0.90 -9.92
CA SER A 553 -8.96 -0.99 -9.16
C SER A 553 -9.40 0.35 -8.56
N TRP A 554 -8.45 1.25 -8.31
CA TRP A 554 -8.69 2.59 -7.79
C TRP A 554 -9.30 3.54 -8.83
N LYS A 555 -9.06 3.32 -10.13
CA LYS A 555 -9.63 4.15 -11.21
C LYS A 555 -10.85 3.50 -11.86
N VAL A 556 -10.87 2.17 -11.96
CA VAL A 556 -11.93 1.38 -12.61
C VAL A 556 -12.24 0.16 -11.74
N LYS A 557 -13.51 -0.21 -11.57
CA LYS A 557 -13.90 -1.37 -10.73
C LYS A 557 -14.00 -2.69 -11.49
N GLU A 558 -13.97 -2.64 -12.82
CA GLU A 558 -14.25 -3.74 -13.75
C GLU A 558 -13.08 -3.90 -14.73
N ASP A 559 -12.84 -5.13 -15.20
CA ASP A 559 -11.73 -5.52 -16.09
C ASP A 559 -10.32 -5.14 -15.59
N ASN A 560 -10.13 -5.21 -14.27
CA ASN A 560 -8.86 -4.93 -13.62
C ASN A 560 -7.80 -6.00 -13.94
N GLY A 561 -6.58 -5.55 -14.25
CA GLY A 561 -5.50 -6.44 -14.67
C GLY A 561 -4.35 -5.71 -15.36
N TYR A 562 -3.42 -6.49 -15.92
CA TYR A 562 -2.27 -5.95 -16.67
C TYR A 562 -1.97 -6.78 -17.93
N TYR A 563 -1.61 -6.09 -19.00
CA TYR A 563 -1.21 -6.65 -20.28
C TYR A 563 0.30 -6.41 -20.47
N LEU A 564 1.04 -7.48 -20.74
CA LEU A 564 2.47 -7.46 -21.06
C LEU A 564 2.66 -7.50 -22.58
N TRP A 565 3.37 -6.53 -23.11
CA TRP A 565 3.69 -6.35 -24.52
C TRP A 565 5.20 -6.44 -24.71
N ASN A 566 5.68 -6.91 -25.86
CA ASN A 566 7.06 -6.68 -26.27
C ASN A 566 7.22 -5.27 -26.86
N PHE A 567 8.46 -4.80 -27.04
CA PHE A 567 8.78 -3.50 -27.65
C PHE A 567 8.17 -3.29 -29.05
N GLN A 568 7.84 -4.36 -29.78
CA GLN A 568 7.19 -4.32 -31.10
C GLN A 568 5.66 -4.09 -31.01
N GLY A 569 5.08 -4.14 -29.81
CA GLY A 569 3.63 -4.04 -29.59
C GLY A 569 2.85 -5.35 -29.71
N ARG A 570 3.52 -6.52 -29.72
CA ARG A 570 2.85 -7.82 -29.63
C ARG A 570 2.58 -8.16 -28.16
N CYS A 571 1.30 -8.27 -27.81
CA CYS A 571 0.86 -8.76 -26.50
C CYS A 571 1.38 -10.20 -26.27
N GLN A 572 2.14 -10.39 -25.20
CA GLN A 572 2.68 -11.68 -24.77
C GLN A 572 1.76 -12.36 -23.76
N LYS A 573 1.22 -11.58 -22.80
CA LYS A 573 0.37 -12.09 -21.72
C LYS A 573 -0.71 -11.07 -21.38
N ARG A 574 -1.93 -11.54 -21.12
CA ARG A 574 -3.02 -10.79 -20.53
C ARG A 574 -3.35 -11.43 -19.19
N VAL A 575 -3.30 -10.69 -18.10
CA VAL A 575 -3.56 -11.22 -16.74
C VAL A 575 -4.64 -10.38 -16.09
N MET A 576 -5.84 -10.95 -15.98
CA MET A 576 -6.93 -10.33 -15.24
C MET A 576 -6.80 -10.68 -13.76
N LEU A 577 -6.90 -9.68 -12.89
CA LEU A 577 -6.71 -9.81 -11.45
C LEU A 577 -7.76 -8.97 -10.73
N LYS A 578 -8.63 -9.66 -9.98
CA LYS A 578 -9.63 -9.00 -9.13
C LYS A 578 -8.91 -8.05 -8.16
N ASN A 579 -9.38 -6.81 -8.08
CA ASN A 579 -8.80 -5.75 -7.25
C ASN A 579 -7.28 -5.49 -7.47
N PHE A 580 -6.76 -5.69 -8.69
CA PHE A 580 -5.40 -5.26 -9.04
C PHE A 580 -5.18 -3.79 -8.70
N VAL A 581 -4.15 -3.49 -7.92
CA VAL A 581 -3.86 -2.13 -7.43
C VAL A 581 -2.85 -1.45 -8.35
N GLN A 582 -1.68 -2.08 -8.53
CA GLN A 582 -0.56 -1.53 -9.30
C GLN A 582 0.36 -2.63 -9.81
N PHE A 583 1.06 -2.32 -10.90
CA PHE A 583 2.21 -3.07 -11.42
C PHE A 583 3.43 -2.14 -11.34
N LEU A 584 4.59 -2.67 -10.91
CA LEU A 584 5.85 -1.94 -10.99
C LEU A 584 6.97 -2.87 -11.43
N TRP A 585 7.71 -2.48 -12.48
CA TRP A 585 9.01 -3.08 -12.77
C TRP A 585 10.00 -2.80 -11.63
N ARG A 586 10.86 -3.77 -11.31
CA ARG A 586 11.99 -3.55 -10.41
C ARG A 586 13.02 -2.69 -11.15
N PRO A 587 13.36 -1.48 -10.67
CA PRO A 587 14.39 -0.65 -11.31
C PRO A 587 15.73 -1.38 -11.36
N ARG A 588 16.58 -0.97 -12.30
CA ARG A 588 17.95 -1.49 -12.43
C ARG A 588 18.93 -0.32 -12.32
N PRO A 589 20.04 -0.45 -11.56
CA PRO A 589 21.06 0.59 -11.51
C PRO A 589 21.72 0.77 -12.88
N ALA A 590 22.41 1.89 -13.05
CA ALA A 590 23.21 2.15 -14.24
C ALA A 590 24.24 1.02 -14.47
N SER A 591 24.46 0.68 -15.74
CA SER A 591 25.42 -0.34 -16.14
C SER A 591 26.85 0.07 -15.73
N LEU A 592 27.58 -0.86 -15.09
CA LEU A 592 28.99 -0.68 -14.77
C LEU A 592 29.91 -0.68 -16.00
N LEU A 593 29.41 -1.10 -17.18
CA LEU A 593 30.17 -1.13 -18.43
C LEU A 593 30.49 0.28 -18.91
N THR A 594 31.76 0.52 -19.26
CA THR A 594 32.20 1.78 -19.88
C THR A 594 31.53 2.01 -21.23
N GLU A 595 31.45 3.27 -21.67
CA GLU A 595 30.92 3.58 -23.01
C GLU A 595 31.66 2.85 -24.14
N ALA A 596 32.97 2.62 -23.99
CA ALA A 596 33.79 1.94 -24.98
C ALA A 596 33.38 0.46 -25.11
N GLU A 597 33.15 -0.23 -23.99
CA GLU A 597 32.65 -1.60 -23.96
C GLU A 597 31.23 -1.70 -24.51
N GLN A 598 30.34 -0.78 -24.13
CA GLN A 598 28.98 -0.71 -24.68
C GLN A 598 28.99 -0.52 -26.21
N LYS A 599 29.84 0.39 -26.71
CA LYS A 599 30.05 0.62 -28.16
C LYS A 599 30.64 -0.61 -28.85
N ASN A 600 31.48 -1.39 -28.19
CA ASN A 600 32.04 -2.63 -28.74
C ASN A 600 31.02 -3.78 -28.76
N ILE A 601 30.19 -3.94 -27.73
CA ILE A 601 29.08 -4.90 -27.69
C ILE A 601 28.09 -4.62 -28.84
N LEU A 602 27.77 -3.35 -29.10
CA LEU A 602 26.90 -2.97 -30.22
C LEU A 602 27.51 -3.31 -31.60
N LYS A 603 28.83 -3.18 -31.77
CA LYS A 603 29.53 -3.61 -33.00
C LYS A 603 29.52 -5.14 -33.16
N GLU A 604 29.76 -5.87 -32.06
CA GLU A 604 29.77 -7.33 -32.03
C GLU A 604 28.36 -7.97 -31.96
N LEU A 605 27.27 -7.20 -31.95
CA LEU A 605 25.91 -7.72 -31.72
C LEU A 605 25.54 -8.90 -32.64
N LYS A 606 26.02 -8.90 -33.89
CA LYS A 606 25.83 -9.99 -34.87
C LYS A 606 26.46 -11.34 -34.45
N LYS A 607 27.49 -11.33 -33.59
CA LYS A 607 28.17 -12.52 -33.03
C LYS A 607 27.40 -13.10 -31.86
N TYR A 608 26.80 -12.24 -31.03
CA TYR A 608 26.02 -12.66 -29.85
C TYR A 608 24.59 -13.07 -30.22
N TYR A 609 23.98 -12.45 -31.24
CA TYR A 609 22.59 -12.71 -31.63
C TYR A 609 22.27 -14.21 -31.85
N PRO A 610 23.04 -15.00 -32.62
CA PRO A 610 22.75 -16.43 -32.80
C PRO A 610 22.86 -17.25 -31.52
N GLN A 611 23.72 -16.83 -30.57
CA GLN A 611 23.91 -17.53 -29.29
C GLN A 611 22.69 -17.33 -28.38
N PHE A 612 22.19 -16.09 -28.28
CA PHE A 612 20.97 -15.79 -27.54
C PHE A 612 19.73 -16.41 -28.20
N GLU A 613 19.59 -16.28 -29.53
CA GLU A 613 18.47 -16.88 -30.26
C GLU A 613 18.43 -18.42 -30.10
N SER A 614 19.59 -19.08 -30.12
CA SER A 614 19.70 -20.52 -29.88
C SER A 614 19.27 -20.89 -28.45
N LYS A 615 19.75 -20.15 -27.43
CA LYS A 615 19.34 -20.35 -26.02
C LYS A 615 17.84 -20.19 -25.83
N ASP A 616 17.25 -19.11 -26.34
CA ASP A 616 15.82 -18.83 -26.17
C ASP A 616 14.96 -19.83 -26.93
N ARG A 617 15.38 -20.25 -28.13
CA ARG A 617 14.71 -21.33 -28.88
C ARG A 617 14.73 -22.64 -28.09
N MET A 618 15.88 -23.02 -27.51
CA MET A 618 15.98 -24.23 -26.67
C MET A 618 15.10 -24.17 -25.42
N ARG A 619 15.00 -23.01 -24.75
CA ARG A 619 14.09 -22.80 -23.61
C ARG A 619 12.63 -23.00 -24.00
N MET A 620 12.20 -22.34 -25.08
CA MET A 620 10.84 -22.47 -25.61
C MET A 620 10.52 -23.92 -25.96
N THR A 621 11.42 -24.66 -26.62
CA THR A 621 11.19 -26.07 -27.00
C THR A 621 11.16 -27.02 -25.78
N ARG A 622 12.08 -26.87 -24.82
CA ARG A 622 12.15 -27.77 -23.66
C ARG A 622 10.96 -27.59 -22.72
N ALA A 623 10.67 -26.35 -22.34
CA ALA A 623 9.58 -26.04 -21.42
C ALA A 623 8.20 -26.27 -22.06
N SER A 624 8.06 -26.04 -23.38
CA SER A 624 6.79 -26.38 -24.06
C SER A 624 6.56 -27.89 -24.12
N LYS A 625 7.56 -28.74 -24.40
CA LYS A 625 7.32 -30.19 -24.56
C LYS A 625 6.72 -30.84 -23.32
N GLU A 626 7.38 -30.74 -22.17
CA GLU A 626 6.94 -31.39 -20.92
C GLU A 626 5.58 -30.85 -20.44
N LEU A 627 5.38 -29.53 -20.55
CA LEU A 627 4.15 -28.86 -20.13
C LEU A 627 3.00 -29.08 -21.13
N LEU A 628 3.27 -29.22 -22.42
CA LEU A 628 2.30 -29.64 -23.44
C LEU A 628 1.91 -31.09 -23.24
N GLU A 629 2.84 -32.01 -22.95
CA GLU A 629 2.53 -33.42 -22.66
C GLU A 629 1.62 -33.53 -21.43
N LYS A 630 1.93 -32.80 -20.35
CA LYS A 630 1.08 -32.74 -19.14
C LYS A 630 -0.30 -32.12 -19.42
N ARG A 631 -0.36 -30.97 -20.13
CA ARG A 631 -1.64 -30.32 -20.52
C ARG A 631 -2.43 -31.17 -21.54
N ALA A 632 -1.77 -31.94 -22.40
CA ALA A 632 -2.40 -32.84 -23.36
C ALA A 632 -3.04 -34.03 -22.64
N LYS A 633 -2.29 -34.71 -21.75
CA LYS A 633 -2.81 -35.81 -20.94
C LYS A 633 -4.01 -35.41 -20.08
N LEU A 634 -3.97 -34.25 -19.43
CA LEU A 634 -5.11 -33.72 -18.67
C LEU A 634 -6.31 -33.37 -19.56
N ARG A 635 -6.07 -32.83 -20.76
CA ARG A 635 -7.12 -32.53 -21.75
C ARG A 635 -7.75 -33.81 -22.31
N GLU A 636 -6.95 -34.84 -22.55
CA GLU A 636 -7.38 -36.15 -23.00
C GLU A 636 -8.26 -36.81 -21.93
N GLN A 637 -7.79 -36.91 -20.68
CA GLN A 637 -8.58 -37.40 -19.54
C GLN A 637 -9.90 -36.63 -19.36
N PHE A 638 -9.88 -35.29 -19.48
CA PHE A 638 -11.10 -34.48 -19.42
C PHE A 638 -12.05 -34.75 -20.60
N ASN A 639 -11.51 -34.90 -21.81
CA ASN A 639 -12.30 -35.22 -23.00
C ASN A 639 -12.89 -36.63 -22.94
N GLU A 640 -12.14 -37.62 -22.47
CA GLU A 640 -12.62 -38.98 -22.21
C GLU A 640 -13.76 -38.97 -21.19
N TYR A 641 -13.55 -38.31 -20.04
CA TYR A 641 -14.59 -38.17 -19.01
C TYR A 641 -15.85 -37.47 -19.57
N ARG A 642 -15.67 -36.34 -20.27
CA ARG A 642 -16.76 -35.58 -20.90
C ARG A 642 -17.50 -36.41 -21.94
N ASN A 643 -16.78 -37.12 -22.81
CA ASN A 643 -17.37 -37.97 -23.84
C ASN A 643 -18.12 -39.16 -23.23
N LYS A 644 -17.57 -39.78 -22.19
CA LYS A 644 -18.24 -40.82 -21.40
C LYS A 644 -19.53 -40.30 -20.78
N ARG A 645 -19.51 -39.15 -20.10
CA ARG A 645 -20.71 -38.53 -19.52
C ARG A 645 -21.73 -38.10 -20.58
N ILE A 646 -21.29 -37.60 -21.74
CA ILE A 646 -22.18 -37.30 -22.87
C ILE A 646 -22.81 -38.58 -23.43
N SER A 647 -22.05 -39.68 -23.54
CA SER A 647 -22.56 -40.97 -24.00
C SER A 647 -23.56 -41.59 -23.02
N GLU A 648 -23.27 -41.56 -21.71
CA GLU A 648 -24.21 -41.93 -20.65
C GLU A 648 -25.48 -41.06 -20.69
N TRP A 649 -25.33 -39.75 -20.87
CA TRP A 649 -26.46 -38.85 -21.01
C TRP A 649 -27.27 -39.14 -22.29
N GLN A 650 -26.63 -39.46 -23.42
CA GLN A 650 -27.31 -39.80 -24.66
C GLN A 650 -28.02 -41.17 -24.58
N SER A 651 -27.42 -42.19 -23.98
CA SER A 651 -28.07 -43.51 -23.80
C SER A 651 -29.30 -43.41 -22.90
N GLN A 652 -29.23 -42.58 -21.86
CA GLN A 652 -30.37 -42.26 -20.98
C GLN A 652 -31.40 -41.31 -21.62
N LYS A 653 -31.19 -40.80 -22.84
CA LYS A 653 -32.13 -39.86 -23.49
C LYS A 653 -33.53 -40.45 -23.63
N THR A 654 -33.64 -41.73 -24.00
CA THR A 654 -34.93 -42.43 -24.13
C THR A 654 -35.63 -42.55 -22.78
N ARG A 655 -34.90 -42.90 -21.71
CA ARG A 655 -35.43 -42.97 -20.35
C ARG A 655 -35.86 -41.60 -19.82
N ARG A 656 -35.08 -40.54 -20.09
CA ARG A 656 -35.47 -39.16 -19.74
C ARG A 656 -36.68 -38.66 -20.54
N LEU A 657 -36.80 -39.02 -21.82
CA LEU A 657 -37.99 -38.72 -22.62
C LEU A 657 -39.22 -39.47 -22.10
N GLN A 658 -39.08 -40.73 -21.70
CA GLN A 658 -40.17 -41.50 -21.05
C GLN A 658 -40.58 -40.90 -19.70
N MET A 659 -39.63 -40.42 -18.89
CA MET A 659 -39.91 -39.72 -17.63
C MET A 659 -40.46 -38.29 -17.84
N ARG A 660 -40.29 -37.69 -19.02
CA ARG A 660 -40.77 -36.34 -19.37
C ARG A 660 -42.08 -36.33 -20.18
N ASN A 661 -42.40 -37.43 -20.87
CA ASN A 661 -43.68 -37.64 -21.56
C ASN A 661 -44.77 -38.25 -20.66
N ARG A 662 -44.47 -38.49 -19.37
CA ARG A 662 -45.49 -38.47 -18.33
C ARG A 662 -45.58 -37.03 -17.85
N GLU A 663 -46.69 -36.34 -18.14
CA GLU A 663 -46.91 -34.93 -17.77
C GLU A 663 -47.16 -34.78 -16.26
N LEU A 664 -46.13 -35.08 -15.47
CA LEU A 664 -46.11 -34.93 -14.03
C LEU A 664 -44.77 -34.29 -13.65
N ILE A 665 -44.69 -32.98 -13.94
CA ILE A 665 -43.68 -32.11 -13.35
C ILE A 665 -43.96 -32.09 -11.84
N ALA A 666 -43.05 -32.68 -11.06
CA ALA A 666 -43.18 -32.70 -9.60
C ALA A 666 -43.39 -31.27 -9.08
N GLY A 667 -44.50 -31.05 -8.37
CA GLY A 667 -44.88 -29.73 -7.85
C GLY A 667 -46.01 -29.01 -8.58
N ILE A 668 -46.40 -29.38 -9.80
CA ILE A 668 -47.56 -28.76 -10.48
C ILE A 668 -48.80 -29.63 -10.31
N GLY A 669 -49.86 -29.08 -9.72
CA GLY A 669 -51.17 -29.75 -9.64
C GLY A 669 -51.90 -29.73 -10.98
N MET A 670 -52.61 -30.81 -11.33
CA MET A 670 -53.49 -30.83 -12.50
C MET A 670 -54.73 -29.96 -12.25
N THR A 671 -54.62 -28.67 -12.59
CA THR A 671 -55.62 -27.62 -12.29
C THR A 671 -56.95 -27.76 -13.05
N ALA A 672 -57.02 -28.59 -14.08
CA ALA A 672 -58.18 -28.70 -14.97
C ALA A 672 -59.22 -29.77 -14.58
N VAL A 673 -59.12 -30.36 -13.37
CA VAL A 673 -59.90 -31.55 -12.98
C VAL A 673 -60.56 -31.33 -11.61
N LYS A 674 -61.87 -31.52 -11.46
CA LYS A 674 -62.54 -31.50 -10.14
C LYS A 674 -62.51 -32.87 -9.48
N LEU A 675 -62.57 -32.90 -8.14
CA LEU A 675 -62.72 -34.13 -7.34
C LEU A 675 -63.97 -34.96 -7.71
N ILE A 676 -65.08 -34.28 -8.01
CA ILE A 676 -66.42 -34.87 -8.19
C ILE A 676 -66.78 -35.21 -9.65
N GLU A 677 -65.90 -34.94 -10.61
CA GLU A 677 -66.14 -35.23 -12.02
C GLU A 677 -65.93 -36.73 -12.33
N ARG A 678 -66.74 -37.30 -13.23
CA ARG A 678 -66.60 -38.72 -13.60
C ARG A 678 -65.45 -38.93 -14.58
N GLY A 679 -64.70 -40.03 -14.41
CA GLY A 679 -63.59 -40.41 -15.29
C GLY A 679 -62.23 -39.77 -14.94
N ASN A 680 -62.14 -39.06 -13.82
CA ASN A 680 -60.94 -38.34 -13.37
C ASN A 680 -59.90 -39.19 -12.60
N SER A 681 -60.21 -40.47 -12.32
CA SER A 681 -59.46 -41.28 -11.34
C SER A 681 -57.98 -41.49 -11.67
N SER A 682 -57.61 -41.54 -12.96
CA SER A 682 -56.19 -41.59 -13.36
C SER A 682 -55.46 -40.33 -12.92
N ALA A 683 -55.93 -39.15 -13.34
CA ALA A 683 -55.30 -37.86 -13.03
C ALA A 683 -55.13 -37.62 -11.50
N ILE A 684 -56.11 -38.05 -10.71
CA ILE A 684 -56.04 -37.98 -9.23
C ILE A 684 -54.95 -38.93 -8.71
N ASN A 685 -54.96 -40.20 -9.13
CA ASN A 685 -53.95 -41.17 -8.73
C ASN A 685 -52.54 -40.75 -9.18
N ASP A 686 -52.39 -40.28 -10.42
CA ASP A 686 -51.16 -39.77 -11.00
C ASP A 686 -50.57 -38.62 -10.15
N THR A 687 -51.40 -37.66 -9.73
CA THR A 687 -51.00 -36.58 -8.82
C THR A 687 -50.50 -37.10 -7.46
N VAL A 688 -51.17 -38.11 -6.88
CA VAL A 688 -50.76 -38.73 -5.61
C VAL A 688 -49.46 -39.53 -5.76
N GLN A 689 -49.35 -40.34 -6.82
CA GLN A 689 -48.15 -41.14 -7.09
C GLN A 689 -46.91 -40.26 -7.30
N THR A 690 -47.03 -39.13 -7.98
CA THR A 690 -45.90 -38.21 -8.18
C THR A 690 -45.53 -37.47 -6.90
N ASN A 691 -46.49 -36.80 -6.25
CA ASN A 691 -46.18 -35.91 -5.14
C ASN A 691 -45.84 -36.65 -3.84
N VAL A 692 -46.40 -37.84 -3.62
CA VAL A 692 -46.25 -38.61 -2.38
C VAL A 692 -45.27 -39.77 -2.59
N MET A 693 -45.59 -40.72 -3.48
CA MET A 693 -44.76 -41.91 -3.66
C MET A 693 -43.42 -41.58 -4.35
N GLY A 694 -43.42 -40.66 -5.32
CA GLY A 694 -42.21 -40.16 -5.95
C GLY A 694 -41.23 -39.52 -4.97
N LEU A 695 -41.74 -38.75 -4.00
CA LEU A 695 -40.92 -38.17 -2.93
C LEU A 695 -40.31 -39.27 -2.05
N ILE A 696 -41.12 -40.22 -1.57
CA ILE A 696 -40.65 -41.34 -0.73
C ILE A 696 -39.52 -42.11 -1.42
N TYR A 697 -39.66 -42.43 -2.72
CA TYR A 697 -38.62 -43.15 -3.45
C TYR A 697 -37.35 -42.32 -3.62
N CYS A 698 -37.44 -41.04 -4.02
CA CYS A 698 -36.28 -40.17 -4.16
C CYS A 698 -35.53 -40.01 -2.84
N THR A 699 -36.23 -39.80 -1.73
CA THR A 699 -35.63 -39.60 -0.41
C THR A 699 -34.98 -40.87 0.12
N ARG A 700 -35.58 -42.05 -0.10
CA ARG A 700 -34.97 -43.35 0.23
C ARG A 700 -33.64 -43.55 -0.49
N GLU A 701 -33.62 -43.38 -1.81
CA GLU A 701 -32.40 -43.57 -2.61
C GLU A 701 -31.31 -42.53 -2.25
N ALA A 702 -31.71 -41.29 -1.93
CA ALA A 702 -30.79 -40.26 -1.45
C ALA A 702 -30.12 -40.66 -0.14
N ILE A 703 -30.90 -41.07 0.88
CA ILE A 703 -30.38 -41.48 2.19
C ILE A 703 -29.51 -42.73 2.07
N LEU A 704 -29.92 -43.75 1.31
CA LEU A 704 -29.10 -44.94 1.06
C LEU A 704 -27.77 -44.58 0.41
N SER A 705 -27.77 -43.66 -0.56
CA SER A 705 -26.55 -43.23 -1.25
C SER A 705 -25.67 -42.29 -0.42
N MET A 706 -26.22 -41.58 0.57
CA MET A 706 -25.45 -40.85 1.59
C MET A 706 -24.76 -41.83 2.55
N LYS A 707 -25.51 -42.82 3.07
CA LYS A 707 -24.98 -43.90 3.94
C LYS A 707 -23.87 -44.70 3.25
N GLU A 708 -24.06 -45.10 1.98
CA GLU A 708 -23.04 -45.81 1.19
C GLU A 708 -21.73 -45.01 1.05
N ARG A 709 -21.84 -43.69 0.85
CA ARG A 709 -20.70 -42.80 0.60
C ARG A 709 -20.08 -42.21 1.87
N ARG A 710 -20.67 -42.44 3.04
CA ARG A 710 -20.24 -41.90 4.35
C ARG A 710 -20.07 -40.37 4.30
N VAL A 711 -21.07 -39.68 3.78
CA VAL A 711 -21.10 -38.21 3.71
C VAL A 711 -22.31 -37.68 4.47
N ALA A 712 -22.07 -36.72 5.37
CA ALA A 712 -23.13 -35.91 5.94
C ALA A 712 -23.85 -35.11 4.83
N GLY A 713 -25.16 -34.92 4.97
CA GLY A 713 -25.95 -34.23 3.98
C GLY A 713 -27.37 -33.94 4.47
N GLN A 714 -27.90 -32.78 4.07
CA GLN A 714 -29.26 -32.35 4.42
C GLN A 714 -30.28 -32.82 3.38
N VAL A 715 -31.49 -33.16 3.82
CA VAL A 715 -32.62 -33.52 2.96
C VAL A 715 -33.72 -32.47 3.13
N VAL A 716 -33.96 -31.70 2.07
CA VAL A 716 -34.97 -30.63 2.04
C VAL A 716 -36.17 -31.10 1.23
N HIS A 717 -37.34 -31.21 1.85
CA HIS A 717 -38.60 -31.48 1.16
C HIS A 717 -39.30 -30.17 0.80
N ILE A 718 -39.57 -29.95 -0.49
CA ILE A 718 -40.21 -28.72 -0.96
C ILE A 718 -41.74 -28.90 -0.99
N SER A 719 -42.42 -28.17 -0.12
CA SER A 719 -43.89 -28.15 -0.05
C SER A 719 -44.46 -26.84 -0.62
N SER A 720 -45.78 -26.78 -0.67
CA SER A 720 -46.52 -25.58 -1.07
C SER A 720 -47.21 -24.99 0.15
N ILE A 721 -47.56 -23.70 0.10
CA ILE A 721 -48.50 -23.08 1.05
C ILE A 721 -49.82 -23.89 1.17
N MET A 722 -50.19 -24.63 0.10
CA MET A 722 -51.33 -25.55 0.11
C MET A 722 -51.16 -26.82 0.96
N GLY A 723 -49.94 -27.09 1.45
CA GLY A 723 -49.64 -28.13 2.45
C GLY A 723 -49.74 -27.65 3.90
N HIS A 724 -50.11 -26.38 4.11
CA HIS A 724 -50.40 -25.79 5.41
C HIS A 724 -51.83 -25.23 5.51
N LYS A 725 -52.43 -24.79 4.39
CA LYS A 725 -53.84 -24.35 4.33
C LYS A 725 -54.48 -24.63 2.97
N VAL A 726 -55.74 -25.08 2.96
CA VAL A 726 -56.52 -25.17 1.71
C VAL A 726 -57.08 -23.78 1.40
N ILE A 727 -56.75 -23.24 0.21
CA ILE A 727 -57.13 -21.90 -0.25
C ILE A 727 -58.01 -22.06 -1.50
N MET A 728 -59.02 -21.20 -1.66
CA MET A 728 -59.74 -21.07 -2.94
C MET A 728 -58.89 -20.33 -3.99
N PRO A 729 -59.08 -20.60 -5.29
CA PRO A 729 -58.46 -19.82 -6.36
C PRO A 729 -58.78 -18.31 -6.22
N PRO A 730 -57.87 -17.41 -6.61
CA PRO A 730 -58.15 -15.97 -6.66
C PRO A 730 -59.31 -15.65 -7.63
N PRO A 731 -60.05 -14.56 -7.43
CA PRO A 731 -61.09 -14.12 -8.37
C PRO A 731 -60.52 -13.93 -9.78
N GLY A 732 -61.16 -14.51 -10.79
CA GLY A 732 -60.72 -14.46 -12.19
C GLY A 732 -59.98 -15.72 -12.68
N LEU A 733 -59.84 -16.75 -11.84
CA LEU A 733 -59.27 -18.06 -12.17
C LEU A 733 -60.29 -19.20 -12.00
N ASP A 734 -61.54 -18.94 -12.40
CA ASP A 734 -62.71 -19.80 -12.11
C ASP A 734 -62.63 -21.24 -12.67
N ASN A 735 -61.76 -21.45 -13.67
CA ASN A 735 -61.50 -22.77 -14.29
C ASN A 735 -60.35 -23.54 -13.62
N VAL A 736 -59.78 -23.05 -12.51
CA VAL A 736 -58.67 -23.70 -11.79
C VAL A 736 -59.20 -24.42 -10.55
N HIS A 737 -58.90 -25.71 -10.44
CA HIS A 737 -59.29 -26.57 -9.33
C HIS A 737 -58.08 -27.30 -8.76
N PHE A 738 -57.77 -27.06 -7.47
CA PHE A 738 -56.62 -27.69 -6.83
C PHE A 738 -56.83 -29.19 -6.54
N ASN A 739 -58.08 -29.69 -6.53
CA ASN A 739 -58.38 -31.13 -6.44
C ASN A 739 -57.67 -31.80 -5.22
N VAL A 740 -56.98 -32.91 -5.45
CA VAL A 740 -56.20 -33.67 -4.45
C VAL A 740 -54.84 -33.03 -4.12
N TYR A 741 -54.39 -32.03 -4.90
CA TYR A 741 -53.07 -31.44 -4.75
C TYR A 741 -52.76 -30.92 -3.33
N PRO A 742 -53.67 -30.17 -2.64
CA PRO A 742 -53.43 -29.76 -1.26
C PRO A 742 -53.23 -30.96 -0.33
N ALA A 743 -54.07 -31.99 -0.43
CA ALA A 743 -53.95 -33.20 0.35
C ALA A 743 -52.59 -33.91 0.12
N THR A 744 -52.09 -33.94 -1.12
CA THR A 744 -50.74 -34.47 -1.39
C THR A 744 -49.63 -33.63 -0.74
N LYS A 745 -49.78 -32.30 -0.65
CA LYS A 745 -48.80 -31.42 -0.02
C LYS A 745 -48.86 -31.45 1.52
N PHE A 746 -50.04 -31.62 2.12
CA PHE A 746 -50.16 -31.96 3.55
C PHE A 746 -49.49 -33.31 3.84
N ALA A 747 -49.64 -34.30 2.95
CA ALA A 747 -48.94 -35.59 3.08
C ALA A 747 -47.41 -35.45 2.98
N VAL A 748 -46.88 -34.57 2.12
CA VAL A 748 -45.44 -34.23 2.08
C VAL A 748 -44.96 -33.67 3.42
N THR A 749 -45.69 -32.73 4.03
CA THR A 749 -45.36 -32.17 5.35
C THR A 749 -45.35 -33.28 6.42
N ALA A 750 -46.38 -34.12 6.46
CA ALA A 750 -46.48 -35.23 7.40
C ALA A 750 -45.37 -36.28 7.21
N LEU A 751 -45.05 -36.65 5.96
CA LEU A 751 -43.94 -37.56 5.64
C LEU A 751 -42.57 -37.03 6.06
N THR A 752 -42.38 -35.71 6.02
CA THR A 752 -41.12 -35.09 6.45
C THR A 752 -40.92 -35.24 7.96
N GLU A 753 -41.97 -35.00 8.76
CA GLU A 753 -41.93 -35.25 10.20
C GLU A 753 -41.84 -36.74 10.53
N SER A 754 -42.56 -37.62 9.82
CA SER A 754 -42.45 -39.07 10.02
C SER A 754 -41.02 -39.57 9.78
N LEU A 755 -40.38 -39.13 8.69
CA LEU A 755 -39.00 -39.47 8.39
C LEU A 755 -38.02 -38.92 9.44
N ARG A 756 -38.24 -37.67 9.90
CA ARG A 756 -37.43 -37.08 10.98
C ARG A 756 -37.52 -37.91 12.27
N LEU A 757 -38.71 -38.40 12.62
CA LEU A 757 -38.92 -39.26 13.78
C LEU A 757 -38.35 -40.68 13.58
N GLU A 758 -38.41 -41.24 12.36
CA GLU A 758 -37.77 -42.52 12.03
C GLU A 758 -36.23 -42.42 12.19
N MET A 759 -35.60 -41.37 11.66
CA MET A 759 -34.14 -41.20 11.77
C MET A 759 -33.66 -40.91 13.20
N VAL A 760 -34.48 -40.28 14.04
CA VAL A 760 -34.20 -40.11 15.48
C VAL A 760 -34.36 -41.43 16.26
N ARG A 761 -35.19 -42.37 15.77
CA ARG A 761 -35.47 -43.65 16.45
C ARG A 761 -34.51 -44.78 16.06
N ASP A 762 -33.96 -44.73 14.84
CA ASP A 762 -33.03 -45.74 14.30
C ASP A 762 -31.59 -45.60 14.83
N ASP A 763 -31.37 -44.78 15.85
CA ASP A 763 -30.11 -44.64 16.61
C ASP A 763 -28.88 -44.39 15.70
N ILE A 764 -28.94 -43.28 14.95
CA ILE A 764 -27.70 -42.55 14.63
C ILE A 764 -27.29 -41.88 15.94
N ASP A 765 -26.61 -42.67 16.78
CA ASP A 765 -26.19 -42.32 18.13
C ASP A 765 -25.24 -41.11 18.09
N THR A 766 -25.73 -39.97 18.58
CA THR A 766 -24.96 -38.72 18.70
C THR A 766 -24.13 -38.62 19.97
N ASP A 767 -24.22 -39.61 20.88
CA ASP A 767 -23.73 -39.52 22.25
C ASP A 767 -22.60 -40.53 22.58
N THR A 768 -22.23 -41.46 21.69
CA THR A 768 -21.12 -42.44 21.93
C THR A 768 -19.96 -42.45 20.92
N LEU A 769 -19.73 -41.37 20.17
CA LEU A 769 -18.50 -41.16 19.39
C LEU A 769 -17.63 -40.04 19.97
N ASP A 770 -16.34 -40.36 20.14
CA ASP A 770 -15.31 -39.55 20.80
C ASP A 770 -15.21 -38.13 20.19
N THR A 771 -15.57 -37.11 20.98
CA THR A 771 -15.86 -35.75 20.50
C THR A 771 -14.61 -34.88 20.32
N SER A 772 -13.53 -35.42 19.72
CA SER A 772 -12.26 -34.69 19.55
C SER A 772 -12.07 -34.00 18.19
N ASP A 773 -12.69 -34.49 17.11
CA ASP A 773 -12.28 -34.13 15.73
C ASP A 773 -13.39 -33.85 14.71
N VAL A 774 -14.66 -33.68 15.12
CA VAL A 774 -15.76 -33.30 14.20
C VAL A 774 -16.65 -32.22 14.82
N GLU A 775 -16.57 -30.99 14.28
CA GLU A 775 -17.59 -29.96 14.50
C GLU A 775 -18.85 -30.30 13.67
N GLU A 776 -20.00 -30.38 14.35
CA GLU A 776 -21.38 -30.41 13.79
C GLU A 776 -21.81 -31.62 12.93
N GLU A 777 -22.27 -32.71 13.59
CA GLU A 777 -23.21 -33.67 12.97
C GLU A 777 -24.67 -33.35 13.34
N ILE A 778 -25.38 -32.61 12.47
CA ILE A 778 -26.85 -32.53 12.48
C ILE A 778 -27.40 -32.64 11.05
N VAL A 779 -28.15 -33.72 10.76
CA VAL A 779 -28.98 -33.80 9.54
C VAL A 779 -30.24 -32.98 9.76
N GLU A 780 -30.18 -31.68 9.41
CA GLU A 780 -31.38 -30.83 9.43
C GLU A 780 -32.36 -31.24 8.31
N PHE A 781 -33.60 -31.49 8.69
CA PHE A 781 -34.73 -31.64 7.78
C PHE A 781 -35.54 -30.34 7.77
N LEU A 782 -35.54 -29.64 6.64
CA LEU A 782 -36.28 -28.39 6.46
C LEU A 782 -37.38 -28.57 5.41
N VAL A 783 -38.59 -28.11 5.74
CA VAL A 783 -39.63 -27.85 4.75
C VAL A 783 -39.47 -26.42 4.27
N LYS A 784 -39.16 -26.22 2.99
CA LYS A 784 -39.06 -24.89 2.39
C LYS A 784 -40.32 -24.62 1.56
N GLU A 785 -41.00 -23.51 1.85
CA GLU A 785 -42.14 -23.06 1.04
C GLU A 785 -41.64 -22.48 -0.28
N GLU A 786 -42.24 -22.93 -1.39
CA GLU A 786 -42.00 -22.35 -2.70
C GLU A 786 -42.96 -21.17 -2.95
N THR A 787 -42.49 -19.94 -2.72
CA THR A 787 -43.20 -18.73 -3.17
C THR A 787 -42.97 -18.52 -4.66
N THR A 788 -43.83 -19.11 -5.49
CA THR A 788 -43.83 -18.84 -6.93
C THR A 788 -44.28 -17.39 -7.18
N ILE A 789 -43.34 -16.51 -7.49
CA ILE A 789 -43.65 -15.24 -8.14
C ILE A 789 -44.02 -15.60 -9.58
N LEU A 790 -45.28 -15.34 -9.95
CA LEU A 790 -45.74 -15.41 -11.34
C LEU A 790 -45.28 -14.12 -12.05
N GLU A 791 -44.21 -14.22 -12.83
CA GLU A 791 -43.97 -13.39 -14.03
C GLU A 791 -44.47 -14.13 -15.27
#